data_AF-A0AAQ0QIW1-F1
#
_entry.id   AF-A0AAQ0QIW1-F1
#
_cell.length_a   1.000
_cell.length_b   1.000
_cell.length_c   1.000
_cell.angle_alpha   90.00
_cell.angle_beta   90.00
_cell.angle_gamma   90.00
#
_symmetry.space_group_name_H-M   'P 1'
#
loop_
_entity.id
_entity.type
_entity.pdbx_description
1 polymer ?
#
loop_
_entity_poly.entity_id
_entity_poly.type
_entity_poly.pdbx_seq_one_letter_code
_entity_poly.pdbx_strand_id
1 'polypeptide(L)'
;MKTSYLNVRLFMAAMFMTLISVFTSCEEDYKLELPLAVAQNELTLGAGGGSTHVLVYSTGDWTATLKNPADAAWATIDMGSGSGNGEFIFSFTKNPGIPRKAVVVLTTGSDTKEIAMEQSGFVTAAEMVFMKKSFRMPGWEAASAVAFDTNLGLALDRITSKVEYGDFDTAEGADNSAVETTPATADNPGWLTGVVVEEDSVRFNVAANSDGMPRKARITLSARNTVSGRTYTTSTIVVQDADGGYIRFNAPDQVAEVESFAKTVSFLWDTNMEMFFNRMNVDVVYEEPGEEWITGFVMTPQGLQANILESHYDGERHASITVSYNGSEGSVTAVRSVLQVRPALEVSFSDLRARLASAGTVNLERDYIMVQVISEPGNPNLETNPHTAWNQCDLTESARTAYVQSIDGAYGLRVKLADIADMSALPRYATVKIALAGLTLEREDTPARYTLRGFSASNILEMTEGTVSSLPAKERHIGQLTDNDIYTFVTFKDMEVSLRYGSWGNLHNGYPHVSDLISVGDKSTHRADCMPRFFRDINGDVIPMLVNAETPWRCEGVHVPKGSGTVKAIVVYAPLDRQKANGEMGDYQIRVLSREDINLHATQGFSTVIAEWQWNSSADIKKGTDSESKVYANTGTGVMDTDCPLTGTKTALTGGFFNLTFATKNLTNAFRYCGPWWNFTDKKGYSISWTFSTEGLSGSNLAMMMTCASGLQAVPVPVPTYWHIEYSTDGTKFTMLKKNLIIYPCPVWAYEKGDCPAGNAEYIIDLPDSLFGQKSVTVRMRAASAKMTTKDGLAKGTVKATTAKVNDQYMRFDAITIKYNK
;
A
#
# COMPACT_ATOMS: atom_id res chain seq x y z
N MET A 1 49.21 18.47 -24.48
CA MET A 1 50.68 18.64 -24.56
C MET A 1 51.13 18.36 -26.00
N LYS A 2 51.74 19.36 -26.65
CA LYS A 2 52.68 19.31 -27.80
C LYS A 2 52.16 18.77 -29.16
N THR A 3 51.74 19.67 -30.08
CA THR A 3 52.46 20.22 -31.29
C THR A 3 52.50 19.26 -32.49
N SER A 4 51.71 19.45 -33.57
CA SER A 4 51.85 20.38 -34.73
C SER A 4 53.08 20.10 -35.61
N TYR A 5 52.88 19.91 -36.94
CA TYR A 5 53.71 20.19 -38.15
C TYR A 5 53.26 19.19 -39.25
N LEU A 6 52.57 19.49 -40.37
CA LEU A 6 52.54 20.57 -41.37
C LEU A 6 53.73 20.61 -42.35
N ASN A 7 53.41 20.22 -43.61
CA ASN A 7 53.93 20.62 -44.92
C ASN A 7 55.43 20.47 -45.25
N VAL A 8 55.75 19.52 -46.15
CA VAL A 8 56.93 19.60 -47.03
C VAL A 8 56.51 19.19 -48.44
N ARG A 9 56.90 20.04 -49.40
CA ARG A 9 57.06 19.84 -50.85
C ARG A 9 56.08 20.62 -51.73
N LEU A 10 56.28 21.93 -51.77
CA LEU A 10 56.29 22.72 -53.00
C LEU A 10 56.91 24.09 -52.69
N PHE A 11 58.08 24.41 -53.28
CA PHE A 11 58.42 25.70 -53.93
C PHE A 11 59.94 25.92 -54.08
N MET A 12 60.29 26.42 -55.28
CA MET A 12 61.52 27.09 -55.72
C MET A 12 62.77 26.21 -55.93
N ALA A 13 63.24 25.96 -57.15
CA ALA A 13 63.64 26.84 -58.27
C ALA A 13 64.95 27.62 -58.03
N ALA A 14 65.86 27.41 -58.99
CA ALA A 14 66.97 28.25 -59.45
C ALA A 14 68.40 28.05 -58.88
N MET A 15 69.31 27.88 -59.87
CA MET A 15 70.73 28.29 -59.93
C MET A 15 71.78 27.20 -59.57
N PHE A 16 72.27 26.36 -60.49
CA PHE A 16 73.24 26.55 -61.61
C PHE A 16 74.73 26.70 -61.19
N MET A 17 75.62 25.95 -61.88
CA MET A 17 77.11 25.91 -61.86
C MET A 17 77.78 25.20 -60.67
N THR A 18 78.71 24.24 -60.80
CA THR A 18 79.81 23.99 -61.78
C THR A 18 80.29 22.54 -61.51
N LEU A 19 80.58 21.66 -62.48
CA LEU A 19 81.84 21.60 -63.22
C LEU A 19 81.71 20.67 -64.45
N ILE A 20 82.25 21.17 -65.56
CA ILE A 20 82.41 20.59 -66.89
C ILE A 20 83.65 19.70 -66.92
N SER A 21 83.60 18.58 -67.67
CA SER A 21 84.69 18.22 -68.59
C SER A 21 84.25 17.23 -69.68
N VAL A 22 83.93 17.81 -70.85
CA VAL A 22 84.33 17.45 -72.25
C VAL A 22 84.11 15.96 -72.67
N PHE A 23 83.29 15.65 -73.67
CA PHE A 23 83.62 15.73 -75.11
C PHE A 23 82.41 15.96 -76.02
N THR A 24 82.75 16.54 -77.16
CA THR A 24 81.97 17.17 -78.23
C THR A 24 81.26 16.22 -79.20
N SER A 25 80.19 16.74 -79.84
CA SER A 25 79.80 16.54 -81.25
C SER A 25 79.04 15.27 -81.66
N CYS A 26 77.72 15.39 -81.80
CA CYS A 26 77.00 15.29 -83.10
C CYS A 26 75.48 15.36 -82.85
N GLU A 27 74.78 16.26 -83.54
CA GLU A 27 73.33 16.22 -83.73
C GLU A 27 72.99 15.00 -84.61
N GLU A 28 72.20 14.06 -84.09
CA GLU A 28 71.38 13.16 -84.89
C GLU A 28 69.91 13.44 -84.56
N ASP A 29 69.12 13.77 -85.58
CA ASP A 29 67.66 13.82 -85.54
C ASP A 29 67.11 12.42 -85.23
N TYR A 30 66.96 12.08 -83.96
CA TYR A 30 66.29 10.85 -83.54
C TYR A 30 64.77 10.99 -83.76
N LYS A 31 64.29 10.55 -84.91
CA LYS A 31 62.85 10.31 -85.16
C LYS A 31 62.44 9.01 -84.47
N LEU A 32 61.81 9.13 -83.31
CA LEU A 32 61.20 8.01 -82.60
C LEU A 32 60.01 7.47 -83.42
N GLU A 33 60.20 6.37 -84.15
CA GLU A 33 59.10 5.65 -84.81
C GLU A 33 58.33 4.84 -83.76
N LEU A 34 57.16 5.32 -83.37
CA LEU A 34 56.25 4.62 -82.46
C LEU A 34 55.23 3.84 -83.30
N PRO A 35 55.29 2.48 -83.32
CA PRO A 35 54.36 1.68 -84.14
C PRO A 35 52.89 1.91 -83.75
N LEU A 36 52.61 1.99 -82.44
CA LEU A 36 51.33 2.45 -81.90
C LEU A 36 51.52 3.01 -80.48
N ALA A 37 51.18 4.29 -80.28
CA ALA A 37 51.28 4.94 -78.98
C ALA A 37 50.19 5.99 -78.79
N VAL A 38 49.96 6.35 -77.53
CA VAL A 38 49.03 7.40 -77.10
C VAL A 38 49.74 8.29 -76.09
N ALA A 39 49.31 9.54 -75.99
CA ALA A 39 49.91 10.49 -75.04
C ALA A 39 49.74 10.04 -73.58
N GLN A 40 48.61 9.39 -73.26
CA GLN A 40 48.28 8.90 -71.93
C GLN A 40 47.56 7.56 -72.05
N ASN A 41 47.96 6.57 -71.24
CA ASN A 41 47.28 5.26 -71.20
C ASN A 41 45.99 5.31 -70.35
N GLU A 42 45.78 6.37 -69.58
CA GLU A 42 44.61 6.58 -68.73
C GLU A 42 44.18 8.05 -68.80
N LEU A 43 42.88 8.29 -68.94
CA LEU A 43 42.31 9.64 -68.98
C LEU A 43 41.17 9.77 -67.97
N THR A 44 41.26 10.80 -67.12
CA THR A 44 40.21 11.12 -66.14
C THR A 44 39.20 12.09 -66.73
N LEU A 45 37.92 11.70 -66.69
CA LEU A 45 36.79 12.47 -67.18
C LEU A 45 35.97 13.01 -66.00
N GLY A 46 35.39 14.20 -66.16
CA GLY A 46 34.44 14.76 -65.19
C GLY A 46 33.13 13.98 -65.13
N ALA A 47 32.39 14.11 -64.03
CA ALA A 47 31.09 13.45 -63.85
C ALA A 47 29.98 13.99 -64.77
N GLY A 48 30.17 15.15 -65.38
CA GLY A 48 29.31 15.67 -66.45
C GLY A 48 29.39 14.81 -67.72
N GLY A 49 28.46 15.03 -68.67
CA GLY A 49 28.61 14.50 -70.03
C GLY A 49 29.49 15.42 -70.86
N GLY A 50 30.17 14.88 -71.86
CA GLY A 50 31.06 15.65 -72.72
C GLY A 50 31.74 14.78 -73.78
N SER A 51 32.72 15.37 -74.46
CA SER A 51 33.59 14.67 -75.39
C SER A 51 35.05 15.10 -75.21
N THR A 52 35.98 14.22 -75.56
CA THR A 52 37.41 14.51 -75.51
C THR A 52 38.11 13.93 -76.73
N HIS A 53 39.11 14.66 -77.23
CA HIS A 53 39.96 14.22 -78.33
C HIS A 53 41.13 13.42 -77.76
N VAL A 54 41.40 12.25 -78.34
CA VAL A 54 42.50 11.38 -77.95
C VAL A 54 43.44 11.20 -79.14
N LEU A 55 44.66 11.74 -79.00
CA LEU A 55 45.69 11.66 -80.04
C LEU A 55 46.29 10.25 -80.11
N VAL A 56 46.33 9.68 -81.31
CA VAL A 56 46.92 8.39 -81.65
C VAL A 56 48.16 8.63 -82.49
N TYR A 57 49.29 8.08 -82.06
CA TYR A 57 50.54 8.10 -82.82
C TYR A 57 50.77 6.71 -83.39
N SER A 58 50.83 6.58 -84.71
CA SER A 58 51.04 5.30 -85.38
C SER A 58 51.77 5.48 -86.71
N THR A 59 52.53 4.47 -87.10
CA THR A 59 53.18 4.38 -88.41
C THR A 59 52.31 3.68 -89.47
N GLY A 60 51.10 3.23 -89.11
CA GLY A 60 50.17 2.51 -90.00
C GLY A 60 48.70 2.88 -89.79
N ASP A 61 47.81 2.13 -90.44
CA ASP A 61 46.36 2.27 -90.25
C ASP A 61 45.97 1.71 -88.88
N TRP A 62 45.08 2.41 -88.17
CA TRP A 62 44.64 2.03 -86.85
C TRP A 62 43.11 2.13 -86.69
N THR A 63 42.56 1.33 -85.76
CA THR A 63 41.16 1.40 -85.33
C THR A 63 41.06 1.52 -83.81
N ALA A 64 40.01 2.16 -83.31
CA ALA A 64 39.70 2.37 -81.90
C ALA A 64 38.31 1.81 -81.59
N THR A 65 38.25 0.81 -80.70
CA THR A 65 36.97 0.17 -80.32
C THR A 65 36.86 0.00 -78.81
N LEU A 66 35.64 0.05 -78.28
CA LEU A 66 35.39 -0.28 -76.87
C LEU A 66 35.62 -1.77 -76.64
N LYS A 67 36.44 -2.12 -75.64
CA LYS A 67 36.74 -3.50 -75.27
C LYS A 67 35.48 -4.29 -74.89
N ASN A 68 34.63 -3.67 -74.08
CA ASN A 68 33.34 -4.20 -73.65
C ASN A 68 32.24 -3.15 -73.92
N PRO A 69 31.66 -3.11 -75.14
CA PRO A 69 30.65 -2.10 -75.48
C PRO A 69 29.43 -2.10 -74.55
N ALA A 70 29.04 -3.26 -74.01
CA ALA A 70 27.92 -3.38 -73.07
C ALA A 70 28.19 -2.64 -71.73
N ASP A 71 29.40 -2.81 -71.15
CA ASP A 71 29.80 -2.14 -69.90
C ASP A 71 30.07 -0.64 -70.09
N ALA A 72 30.28 -0.24 -71.35
CA ALA A 72 30.61 1.10 -71.79
C ALA A 72 29.48 1.76 -72.60
N ALA A 73 28.23 1.31 -72.48
CA ALA A 73 27.07 1.87 -73.20
C ALA A 73 26.83 3.37 -72.94
N TRP A 74 27.51 3.92 -71.92
CA TRP A 74 27.53 5.34 -71.59
C TRP A 74 28.49 6.17 -72.45
N ALA A 75 29.27 5.54 -73.34
CA ALA A 75 30.25 6.19 -74.20
C ALA A 75 30.19 5.70 -75.64
N THR A 76 30.61 6.56 -76.58
CA THR A 76 30.74 6.26 -78.00
C THR A 76 32.11 6.75 -78.51
N ILE A 77 32.60 6.10 -79.56
CA ILE A 77 33.84 6.49 -80.24
C ILE A 77 33.46 6.99 -81.63
N ASP A 78 33.75 8.26 -81.89
CA ASP A 78 33.64 8.88 -83.21
C ASP A 78 35.04 9.01 -83.83
N MET A 79 35.13 8.94 -85.15
CA MET A 79 36.42 8.88 -85.87
C MET A 79 37.34 7.75 -85.35
N GLY A 80 36.75 6.58 -85.07
CA GLY A 80 37.45 5.41 -84.52
C GLY A 80 38.38 4.69 -85.50
N SER A 81 38.81 5.31 -86.59
CA SER A 81 39.84 4.79 -87.47
C SER A 81 40.63 5.91 -88.13
N GLY A 82 41.90 5.65 -88.43
CA GLY A 82 42.79 6.63 -89.05
C GLY A 82 44.03 5.98 -89.67
N SER A 83 44.87 6.79 -90.32
CA SER A 83 46.14 6.36 -90.94
C SER A 83 47.25 7.30 -90.49
N GLY A 84 48.36 6.74 -90.01
CA GLY A 84 49.43 7.54 -89.41
C GLY A 84 49.00 8.18 -88.08
N ASN A 85 49.62 9.30 -87.71
CA ASN A 85 49.18 10.06 -86.54
C ASN A 85 47.79 10.68 -86.78
N GLY A 86 46.87 10.52 -85.82
CA GLY A 86 45.52 11.06 -85.91
C GLY A 86 44.85 11.18 -84.54
N GLU A 87 43.52 11.25 -84.51
CA GLU A 87 42.75 11.32 -83.28
C GLU A 87 41.42 10.61 -83.40
N PHE A 88 40.89 10.13 -82.28
CA PHE A 88 39.48 9.75 -82.15
C PHE A 88 38.80 10.62 -81.09
N ILE A 89 37.49 10.77 -81.21
CA ILE A 89 36.68 11.50 -80.22
C ILE A 89 35.96 10.48 -79.34
N PHE A 90 36.17 10.58 -78.04
CA PHE A 90 35.44 9.80 -77.04
C PHE A 90 34.34 10.67 -76.44
N SER A 91 33.08 10.35 -76.77
CA SER A 91 31.89 11.03 -76.27
C SER A 91 31.30 10.21 -75.12
N PHE A 92 30.88 10.86 -74.03
CA PHE A 92 30.40 10.18 -72.83
C PHE A 92 29.23 10.93 -72.17
N THR A 93 28.28 10.18 -71.63
CA THR A 93 27.10 10.72 -70.94
C THR A 93 27.41 11.13 -69.50
N LYS A 94 26.53 11.94 -68.89
CA LYS A 94 26.59 12.29 -67.47
C LYS A 94 26.60 11.02 -66.60
N ASN A 95 27.43 11.01 -65.55
CA ASN A 95 27.49 9.92 -64.56
C ASN A 95 26.89 10.37 -63.21
N PRO A 96 25.56 10.23 -63.01
CA PRO A 96 24.92 10.58 -61.74
C PRO A 96 25.33 9.67 -60.56
N GLY A 97 25.92 8.50 -60.82
CA GLY A 97 26.27 7.50 -59.80
C GLY A 97 27.75 7.51 -59.40
N ILE A 98 28.29 6.33 -59.11
CA ILE A 98 29.70 6.10 -58.74
C ILE A 98 30.66 6.10 -59.93
N PRO A 99 31.99 6.32 -59.72
CA PRO A 99 32.98 6.28 -60.79
C PRO A 99 32.93 5.02 -61.64
N ARG A 100 33.08 5.20 -62.95
CA ARG A 100 33.00 4.14 -63.96
C ARG A 100 34.13 4.23 -64.98
N LYS A 101 34.58 3.08 -65.47
CA LYS A 101 35.70 2.90 -66.39
C LYS A 101 35.23 2.23 -67.68
N ALA A 102 35.69 2.74 -68.82
CA ALA A 102 35.65 2.07 -70.11
C ALA A 102 37.08 1.86 -70.60
N VAL A 103 37.30 0.81 -71.40
CA VAL A 103 38.62 0.54 -72.01
C VAL A 103 38.47 0.65 -73.52
N VAL A 104 39.24 1.54 -74.14
CA VAL A 104 39.38 1.66 -75.59
C VAL A 104 40.58 0.84 -76.03
N VAL A 105 40.38 -0.01 -77.03
CA VAL A 105 41.40 -0.84 -77.65
C VAL A 105 41.76 -0.23 -78.99
N LEU A 106 43.01 0.20 -79.13
CA LEU A 106 43.60 0.61 -80.39
C LEU A 106 44.34 -0.57 -81.04
N THR A 107 44.15 -0.76 -82.33
CA THR A 107 44.78 -1.86 -83.08
C THR A 107 45.41 -1.34 -84.36
N THR A 108 46.69 -1.68 -84.61
CA THR A 108 47.36 -1.48 -85.90
C THR A 108 48.13 -2.75 -86.27
N GLY A 109 47.81 -3.36 -87.42
CA GLY A 109 48.38 -4.67 -87.78
C GLY A 109 48.17 -5.73 -86.69
N SER A 110 49.27 -6.23 -86.12
CA SER A 110 49.28 -7.16 -84.96
C SER A 110 49.41 -6.48 -83.60
N ASP A 111 49.69 -5.18 -83.56
CA ASP A 111 49.93 -4.44 -82.33
C ASP A 111 48.61 -3.92 -81.75
N THR A 112 48.49 -4.01 -80.42
CA THR A 112 47.30 -3.58 -79.68
C THR A 112 47.71 -2.71 -78.49
N LYS A 113 46.96 -1.63 -78.26
CA LYS A 113 47.17 -0.71 -77.14
C LYS A 113 45.85 -0.38 -76.45
N GLU A 114 45.81 -0.49 -75.12
CA GLU A 114 44.61 -0.16 -74.34
C GLU A 114 44.72 1.22 -73.68
N ILE A 115 43.58 1.93 -73.65
CA ILE A 115 43.41 3.22 -72.98
C ILE A 115 42.25 3.10 -72.00
N ALA A 116 42.48 3.43 -70.73
CA ALA A 116 41.43 3.52 -69.73
C ALA A 116 40.77 4.91 -69.74
N MET A 117 39.46 4.95 -69.93
CA MET A 117 38.64 6.16 -69.82
C MET A 117 37.89 6.10 -68.49
N GLU A 118 38.36 6.86 -67.51
CA GLU A 118 37.88 6.83 -66.13
C GLU A 118 37.02 8.05 -65.85
N GLN A 119 35.70 7.86 -65.80
CA GLN A 119 34.76 8.93 -65.50
C GLN A 119 34.46 8.99 -64.01
N SER A 120 34.67 10.17 -63.43
CA SER A 120 34.23 10.49 -62.06
C SER A 120 32.71 10.34 -61.94
N GLY A 121 32.22 10.09 -60.73
CA GLY A 121 30.79 10.09 -60.40
C GLY A 121 30.40 11.32 -59.60
N PHE A 122 29.12 11.70 -59.63
CA PHE A 122 28.59 12.65 -58.63
C PHE A 122 28.49 12.03 -57.23
N VAL A 123 28.50 10.70 -57.15
CA VAL A 123 28.59 9.92 -55.90
C VAL A 123 29.99 9.33 -55.80
N THR A 124 30.66 9.50 -54.66
CA THR A 124 32.04 8.98 -54.46
C THR A 124 32.06 7.52 -54.00
N ALA A 125 31.14 7.16 -53.11
CA ALA A 125 30.95 5.81 -52.58
C ALA A 125 29.45 5.49 -52.54
N ALA A 126 29.08 4.27 -52.97
CA ALA A 126 27.68 3.86 -52.94
C ALA A 126 27.27 3.53 -51.51
N GLU A 127 26.15 4.11 -51.08
CA GLU A 127 25.47 3.80 -49.83
C GLU A 127 24.16 3.09 -50.19
N MET A 128 23.95 1.91 -49.63
CA MET A 128 22.82 1.03 -49.91
C MET A 128 22.42 0.30 -48.64
N VAL A 129 21.20 0.53 -48.16
CA VAL A 129 20.74 0.00 -46.87
C VAL A 129 19.33 -0.57 -47.03
N PHE A 130 19.19 -1.89 -46.81
CA PHE A 130 17.87 -2.45 -46.49
C PHE A 130 17.47 -2.04 -45.08
N MET A 131 16.27 -1.49 -44.94
CA MET A 131 15.74 -1.06 -43.65
C MET A 131 15.41 -2.25 -42.73
N LYS A 132 15.27 -3.46 -43.30
CA LYS A 132 15.14 -4.73 -42.57
C LYS A 132 16.24 -5.69 -43.00
N LYS A 133 17.02 -6.22 -42.06
CA LYS A 133 18.08 -7.22 -42.34
C LYS A 133 17.51 -8.62 -42.57
N SER A 134 16.40 -8.95 -41.91
CA SER A 134 15.59 -10.12 -42.18
C SER A 134 14.14 -9.85 -41.81
N PHE A 135 13.21 -10.61 -42.38
CA PHE A 135 11.80 -10.56 -42.02
C PHE A 135 11.08 -11.86 -42.39
N ARG A 136 9.97 -12.12 -41.70
CA ARG A 136 9.08 -13.25 -41.99
C ARG A 136 7.94 -12.84 -42.94
N MET A 137 7.54 -13.81 -43.75
CA MET A 137 6.41 -13.76 -44.65
C MET A 137 5.59 -15.06 -44.53
N PRO A 138 4.27 -15.00 -44.73
CA PRO A 138 3.45 -16.19 -44.80
C PRO A 138 3.73 -17.00 -46.07
N GLY A 139 3.30 -18.26 -46.09
CA GLY A 139 3.36 -19.15 -47.26
C GLY A 139 2.51 -18.73 -48.47
N TRP A 140 2.03 -17.49 -48.51
CA TRP A 140 1.24 -16.94 -49.60
C TRP A 140 2.08 -16.63 -50.83
N GLU A 141 1.42 -16.66 -51.99
CA GLU A 141 1.92 -15.96 -53.17
C GLU A 141 1.70 -14.45 -52.98
N ALA A 142 2.76 -13.66 -53.11
CA ALA A 142 2.71 -12.23 -52.84
C ALA A 142 3.67 -11.43 -53.73
N ALA A 143 3.20 -10.28 -54.20
CA ALA A 143 4.07 -9.21 -54.67
C ALA A 143 4.41 -8.31 -53.48
N SER A 144 5.69 -8.08 -53.21
CA SER A 144 6.15 -7.40 -52.00
C SER A 144 7.24 -6.38 -52.30
N ALA A 145 7.34 -5.38 -51.42
CA ALA A 145 8.35 -4.34 -51.48
C ALA A 145 8.99 -4.22 -50.10
N VAL A 146 10.33 -4.28 -50.03
CA VAL A 146 11.08 -3.98 -48.82
C VAL A 146 11.68 -2.59 -48.93
N ALA A 147 11.57 -1.77 -47.87
CA ALA A 147 12.14 -0.44 -47.85
C ALA A 147 13.67 -0.47 -47.99
N PHE A 148 14.18 0.41 -48.83
CA PHE A 148 15.56 0.48 -49.25
C PHE A 148 15.99 1.93 -49.41
N ASP A 149 17.15 2.28 -48.87
CA ASP A 149 17.73 3.63 -48.98
C ASP A 149 19.04 3.59 -49.76
N THR A 150 19.21 4.52 -50.69
CA THR A 150 20.44 4.64 -51.48
C THR A 150 20.73 6.06 -51.96
N ASN A 151 22.02 6.40 -51.99
CA ASN A 151 22.50 7.62 -52.65
C ASN A 151 22.61 7.50 -54.19
N LEU A 152 22.19 6.37 -54.78
CA LEU A 152 22.20 6.10 -56.21
C LEU A 152 20.83 6.27 -56.89
N GLY A 153 19.90 7.06 -56.33
CA GLY A 153 18.54 7.22 -56.88
C GLY A 153 18.47 7.65 -58.36
N LEU A 154 19.46 8.42 -58.84
CA LEU A 154 19.57 8.80 -60.26
C LEU A 154 20.38 7.82 -61.12
N ALA A 155 20.82 6.70 -60.55
CA ALA A 155 21.71 5.71 -61.15
C ALA A 155 21.37 4.27 -60.70
N LEU A 156 20.07 3.97 -60.51
CA LEU A 156 19.61 2.66 -60.01
C LEU A 156 20.01 1.50 -60.94
N ASP A 157 20.16 1.77 -62.24
CA ASP A 157 20.67 0.82 -63.24
C ASP A 157 22.08 0.30 -62.93
N ARG A 158 22.83 1.02 -62.06
CA ARG A 158 24.15 0.62 -61.58
C ARG A 158 24.09 -0.42 -60.46
N ILE A 159 22.91 -0.66 -59.89
CA ILE A 159 22.70 -1.64 -58.82
C ILE A 159 22.25 -2.94 -59.46
N THR A 160 23.00 -4.01 -59.19
CA THR A 160 22.68 -5.36 -59.64
C THR A 160 22.18 -6.18 -58.46
N SER A 161 21.14 -6.99 -58.67
CA SER A 161 20.60 -7.88 -57.65
C SER A 161 20.98 -9.33 -57.91
N LYS A 162 21.23 -10.08 -56.84
CA LYS A 162 21.42 -11.53 -56.84
C LYS A 162 20.52 -12.14 -55.78
N VAL A 163 19.79 -13.21 -56.12
CA VAL A 163 19.01 -14.00 -55.15
C VAL A 163 19.74 -15.31 -54.89
N GLU A 164 19.84 -15.67 -53.62
CA GLU A 164 20.55 -16.86 -53.15
C GLU A 164 19.67 -17.63 -52.16
N TYR A 165 19.61 -18.95 -52.29
CA TYR A 165 18.84 -19.83 -51.40
C TYR A 165 19.79 -20.62 -50.51
N GLY A 166 19.48 -20.69 -49.22
CA GLY A 166 20.30 -21.37 -48.21
C GLY A 166 19.68 -21.27 -46.82
N ASP A 167 20.25 -21.99 -45.85
CA ASP A 167 19.78 -21.94 -44.46
C ASP A 167 20.46 -20.81 -43.69
N PHE A 168 20.05 -19.58 -43.97
CA PHE A 168 20.60 -18.38 -43.35
C PHE A 168 20.19 -18.25 -41.88
N ASP A 169 21.11 -17.81 -41.03
CA ASP A 169 20.82 -17.42 -39.65
C ASP A 169 20.25 -15.99 -39.64
N THR A 170 19.09 -15.81 -39.04
CA THR A 170 18.37 -14.52 -38.95
C THR A 170 18.58 -13.81 -37.61
N ALA A 171 19.43 -14.35 -36.74
CA ALA A 171 19.85 -13.65 -35.53
C ALA A 171 20.55 -12.33 -35.88
N GLU A 172 20.34 -11.31 -35.05
CA GLU A 172 20.96 -10.01 -35.25
C GLU A 172 22.49 -10.13 -35.21
N GLY A 173 23.16 -9.63 -36.25
CA GLY A 173 24.61 -9.72 -36.38
C GLY A 173 25.15 -11.07 -36.88
N ALA A 174 24.29 -12.01 -37.26
CA ALA A 174 24.72 -13.29 -37.82
C ALA A 174 25.52 -13.11 -39.13
N ASP A 175 26.68 -13.73 -39.20
CA ASP A 175 27.50 -13.76 -40.40
C ASP A 175 27.07 -14.92 -41.32
N ASN A 176 26.39 -14.55 -42.39
CA ASN A 176 25.90 -15.48 -43.42
C ASN A 176 26.86 -15.60 -44.63
N SER A 177 28.10 -15.13 -44.52
CA SER A 177 29.06 -15.11 -45.64
C SER A 177 29.54 -16.51 -46.05
N ALA A 178 29.63 -17.45 -45.12
CA ALA A 178 30.11 -18.82 -45.34
C ALA A 178 29.00 -19.84 -45.66
N VAL A 179 27.74 -19.40 -45.70
CA VAL A 179 26.59 -20.29 -45.95
C VAL A 179 26.64 -20.81 -47.40
N GLU A 180 26.52 -22.12 -47.57
CA GLU A 180 26.38 -22.72 -48.90
C GLU A 180 25.05 -22.26 -49.52
N THR A 181 25.13 -21.67 -50.71
CA THR A 181 23.98 -21.08 -51.37
C THR A 181 23.83 -21.55 -52.80
N THR A 182 22.57 -21.73 -53.20
CA THR A 182 22.19 -21.94 -54.60
C THR A 182 21.77 -20.60 -55.19
N PRO A 183 22.51 -20.03 -56.17
CA PRO A 183 22.13 -18.77 -56.79
C PRO A 183 20.95 -18.98 -57.77
N ALA A 184 20.03 -18.01 -57.81
CA ALA A 184 18.99 -17.98 -58.83
C ALA A 184 19.60 -17.75 -60.23
N THR A 185 19.13 -18.50 -61.23
CA THR A 185 19.53 -18.38 -62.63
C THR A 185 18.31 -18.17 -63.53
N ALA A 186 18.51 -17.93 -64.83
CA ALA A 186 17.40 -17.88 -65.77
C ALA A 186 16.61 -19.20 -65.86
N ASP A 187 17.31 -20.33 -65.76
CA ASP A 187 16.70 -21.68 -65.85
C ASP A 187 16.15 -22.17 -64.50
N ASN A 188 16.63 -21.62 -63.39
CA ASN A 188 16.13 -21.86 -62.05
C ASN A 188 16.01 -20.55 -61.27
N PRO A 189 14.96 -19.76 -61.54
CA PRO A 189 14.79 -18.47 -60.89
C PRO A 189 14.44 -18.61 -59.40
N GLY A 190 14.10 -19.83 -58.94
CA GLY A 190 13.66 -20.13 -57.58
C GLY A 190 12.30 -19.52 -57.24
N TRP A 191 11.92 -19.55 -55.95
CA TRP A 191 10.60 -19.12 -55.48
C TRP A 191 10.48 -17.60 -55.24
N LEU A 192 11.60 -16.87 -55.27
CA LEU A 192 11.66 -15.42 -55.14
C LEU A 192 12.21 -14.82 -56.44
N THR A 193 11.39 -14.06 -57.15
CA THR A 193 11.69 -13.60 -58.52
C THR A 193 11.37 -12.13 -58.72
N GLY A 194 11.71 -11.58 -59.90
CA GLY A 194 11.31 -10.23 -60.29
C GLY A 194 11.85 -9.13 -59.39
N VAL A 195 13.09 -9.27 -58.92
CA VAL A 195 13.75 -8.27 -58.06
C VAL A 195 14.00 -6.99 -58.87
N VAL A 196 13.35 -5.90 -58.49
CA VAL A 196 13.49 -4.57 -59.10
C VAL A 196 13.86 -3.58 -58.01
N VAL A 197 14.97 -2.87 -58.21
CA VAL A 197 15.41 -1.79 -57.31
C VAL A 197 14.73 -0.50 -57.74
N GLU A 198 14.03 0.12 -56.80
CA GLU A 198 13.37 1.42 -56.95
C GLU A 198 14.05 2.46 -56.06
N GLU A 199 13.55 3.69 -56.08
CA GLU A 199 14.18 4.80 -55.36
C GLU A 199 14.17 4.61 -53.84
N ASP A 200 13.08 4.07 -53.29
CA ASP A 200 12.83 3.90 -51.85
C ASP A 200 12.54 2.46 -51.42
N SER A 201 12.54 1.51 -52.37
CA SER A 201 12.19 0.13 -52.11
C SER A 201 12.81 -0.86 -53.10
N VAL A 202 12.76 -2.14 -52.75
CA VAL A 202 13.09 -3.25 -53.64
C VAL A 202 11.86 -4.11 -53.76
N ARG A 203 11.27 -4.13 -54.96
CA ARG A 203 10.12 -4.98 -55.28
C ARG A 203 10.56 -6.36 -55.72
N PHE A 204 9.78 -7.37 -55.34
CA PHE A 204 9.99 -8.76 -55.70
C PHE A 204 8.68 -9.54 -55.60
N ASN A 205 8.64 -10.70 -56.26
CA ASN A 205 7.53 -11.63 -56.20
C ASN A 205 7.96 -12.89 -55.45
N VAL A 206 7.05 -13.40 -54.65
CA VAL A 206 7.21 -14.62 -53.87
C VAL A 206 6.13 -15.61 -54.29
N ALA A 207 6.52 -16.81 -54.71
CA ALA A 207 5.58 -17.89 -55.01
C ALA A 207 4.99 -18.48 -53.71
N ALA A 208 3.81 -19.08 -53.79
CA ALA A 208 3.22 -19.80 -52.66
C ALA A 208 4.15 -20.91 -52.15
N ASN A 209 4.20 -21.11 -50.83
CA ASN A 209 4.97 -22.17 -50.20
C ASN A 209 4.12 -23.43 -50.04
N SER A 210 4.29 -24.37 -50.97
CA SER A 210 3.65 -25.68 -50.94
C SER A 210 4.52 -26.78 -50.31
N ASP A 211 5.72 -26.44 -49.83
CA ASP A 211 6.76 -27.42 -49.49
C ASP A 211 6.63 -27.96 -48.05
N GLY A 212 5.73 -27.38 -47.25
CA GLY A 212 5.44 -27.80 -45.88
C GLY A 212 6.54 -27.45 -44.86
N MET A 213 7.61 -26.78 -45.27
CA MET A 213 8.71 -26.32 -44.41
C MET A 213 9.03 -24.85 -44.67
N PRO A 214 9.48 -24.09 -43.65
CA PRO A 214 10.00 -22.74 -43.86
C PRO A 214 11.18 -22.75 -44.82
N ARG A 215 11.25 -21.75 -45.70
CA ARG A 215 12.31 -21.59 -46.71
C ARG A 215 12.85 -20.17 -46.70
N LYS A 216 14.15 -20.01 -46.97
CA LYS A 216 14.86 -18.73 -46.86
C LYS A 216 15.55 -18.35 -48.16
N ALA A 217 15.54 -17.06 -48.47
CA ALA A 217 16.25 -16.48 -49.60
C ALA A 217 16.94 -15.19 -49.18
N ARG A 218 18.15 -14.96 -49.68
CA ARG A 218 18.90 -13.72 -49.50
C ARG A 218 18.86 -12.92 -50.79
N ILE A 219 18.37 -11.68 -50.71
CA ILE A 219 18.50 -10.70 -51.79
C ILE A 219 19.77 -9.89 -51.50
N THR A 220 20.75 -9.98 -52.40
CA THR A 220 22.00 -9.22 -52.33
C THR A 220 22.02 -8.18 -53.43
N LEU A 221 22.14 -6.91 -53.06
CA LEU A 221 22.36 -5.81 -54.00
C LEU A 221 23.82 -5.44 -54.05
N SER A 222 24.34 -5.17 -55.25
CA SER A 222 25.74 -4.78 -55.43
C SER A 222 25.91 -3.69 -56.48
N ALA A 223 26.78 -2.73 -56.16
CA ALA A 223 27.21 -1.67 -57.06
C ALA A 223 28.74 -1.67 -57.17
N ARG A 224 29.28 -1.80 -58.38
CA ARG A 224 30.72 -1.90 -58.62
C ARG A 224 31.29 -0.57 -59.12
N ASN A 225 32.29 -0.05 -58.41
CA ASN A 225 33.14 1.02 -58.90
C ASN A 225 34.19 0.38 -59.82
N THR A 226 34.03 0.56 -61.13
CA THR A 226 34.89 -0.10 -62.12
C THR A 226 36.26 0.57 -62.31
N VAL A 227 36.48 1.73 -61.69
CA VAL A 227 37.78 2.40 -61.61
C VAL A 227 38.65 1.77 -60.51
N SER A 228 38.15 1.79 -59.27
CA SER A 228 38.87 1.24 -58.10
C SER A 228 38.79 -0.28 -57.96
N GLY A 229 37.85 -0.92 -58.66
CA GLY A 229 37.52 -2.34 -58.49
C GLY A 229 36.67 -2.67 -57.26
N ARG A 230 36.37 -1.68 -56.40
CA ARG A 230 35.58 -1.88 -55.17
C ARG A 230 34.11 -2.17 -55.48
N THR A 231 33.56 -3.20 -54.83
CA THR A 231 32.13 -3.52 -54.85
C THR A 231 31.51 -3.13 -53.52
N TYR A 232 30.40 -2.39 -53.57
CA TYR A 232 29.56 -2.07 -52.41
C TYR A 232 28.41 -3.06 -52.41
N THR A 233 28.09 -3.68 -51.26
CA THR A 233 27.06 -4.72 -51.15
C THR A 233 26.16 -4.50 -49.95
N THR A 234 24.89 -4.83 -50.08
CA THR A 234 23.93 -4.91 -48.97
C THR A 234 22.99 -6.08 -49.20
N SER A 235 22.42 -6.63 -48.13
CA SER A 235 21.53 -7.79 -48.25
C SER A 235 20.42 -7.78 -47.22
N THR A 236 19.35 -8.50 -47.54
CA THR A 236 18.25 -8.85 -46.64
C THR A 236 17.86 -10.31 -46.82
N ILE A 237 17.38 -10.94 -45.75
CA ILE A 237 16.94 -12.33 -45.73
C ILE A 237 15.41 -12.38 -45.64
N VAL A 238 14.79 -12.99 -46.64
CA VAL A 238 13.36 -13.29 -46.67
C VAL A 238 13.16 -14.69 -46.12
N VAL A 239 12.40 -14.82 -45.04
CA VAL A 239 11.95 -16.10 -44.50
C VAL A 239 10.48 -16.27 -44.88
N GLN A 240 10.18 -17.25 -45.73
CA GLN A 240 8.81 -17.62 -46.06
C GLN A 240 8.42 -18.86 -45.27
N ASP A 241 7.44 -18.73 -44.40
CA ASP A 241 6.93 -19.83 -43.60
C ASP A 241 6.09 -20.81 -44.44
N ALA A 242 5.86 -22.01 -43.90
CA ALA A 242 4.94 -22.98 -44.49
C ALA A 242 3.47 -22.60 -44.22
N ASP A 243 3.21 -21.98 -43.06
CA ASP A 243 1.88 -21.58 -42.66
C ASP A 243 1.39 -20.36 -43.45
N GLY A 244 0.08 -20.28 -43.66
CA GLY A 244 -0.58 -19.05 -44.10
C GLY A 244 -0.39 -17.90 -43.10
N GLY A 245 -0.88 -16.72 -43.45
CA GLY A 245 -0.81 -15.56 -42.56
C GLY A 245 -1.43 -15.82 -41.20
N TYR A 246 -0.73 -15.40 -40.14
CA TYR A 246 -1.28 -15.38 -38.79
C TYR A 246 -0.74 -14.22 -37.94
N ILE A 247 -1.55 -13.80 -36.98
CA ILE A 247 -1.19 -12.92 -35.87
C ILE A 247 -1.87 -13.53 -34.65
N ARG A 248 -1.11 -13.79 -33.57
CA ARG A 248 -1.62 -14.42 -32.36
C ARG A 248 -1.08 -13.69 -31.15
N PHE A 249 -1.92 -12.93 -30.46
CA PHE A 249 -1.54 -12.36 -29.16
C PHE A 249 -1.21 -13.49 -28.18
N ASN A 250 -0.22 -13.26 -27.32
CA ASN A 250 0.12 -14.20 -26.27
C ASN A 250 -1.00 -14.26 -25.23
N ALA A 251 -1.41 -15.46 -24.84
CA ALA A 251 -2.54 -15.71 -23.93
C ALA A 251 -3.82 -14.94 -24.34
N PRO A 252 -4.37 -15.19 -25.55
CA PRO A 252 -5.44 -14.38 -26.12
C PRO A 252 -6.75 -14.45 -25.31
N ASP A 253 -6.96 -15.54 -24.57
CA ASP A 253 -8.13 -15.74 -23.71
C ASP A 253 -8.05 -15.00 -22.36
N GLN A 254 -6.91 -14.37 -22.06
CA GLN A 254 -6.73 -13.55 -20.85
C GLN A 254 -6.86 -12.06 -21.16
N VAL A 255 -7.54 -11.36 -20.26
CA VAL A 255 -7.62 -9.90 -20.28
C VAL A 255 -6.25 -9.32 -19.92
N ALA A 256 -5.75 -8.38 -20.73
CA ALA A 256 -4.55 -7.63 -20.39
C ALA A 256 -4.87 -6.52 -19.40
N GLU A 257 -4.51 -6.72 -18.13
CA GLU A 257 -4.57 -5.66 -17.13
C GLU A 257 -3.44 -4.65 -17.34
N VAL A 258 -3.80 -3.37 -17.44
CA VAL A 258 -2.85 -2.26 -17.53
C VAL A 258 -3.03 -1.30 -16.35
N GLU A 259 -1.91 -0.73 -15.91
CA GLU A 259 -1.86 0.22 -14.80
C GLU A 259 -2.61 1.51 -15.12
N SER A 260 -3.07 2.21 -14.09
CA SER A 260 -3.93 3.38 -14.22
C SER A 260 -3.26 4.65 -14.76
N PHE A 261 -1.94 4.72 -14.83
CA PHE A 261 -1.20 5.93 -15.25
C PHE A 261 -0.74 5.84 -16.70
N ALA A 262 -0.39 7.00 -17.27
CA ALA A 262 0.02 7.08 -18.66
C ALA A 262 1.33 6.33 -18.93
N LYS A 263 1.32 5.38 -19.87
CA LYS A 263 2.50 4.59 -20.26
C LYS A 263 2.38 3.97 -21.63
N THR A 264 3.49 3.56 -22.22
CA THR A 264 3.52 2.71 -23.41
C THR A 264 3.54 1.23 -22.98
N VAL A 265 2.64 0.42 -23.53
CA VAL A 265 2.52 -1.03 -23.26
C VAL A 265 2.78 -1.80 -24.55
N SER A 266 3.49 -2.92 -24.45
CA SER A 266 3.70 -3.87 -25.55
C SER A 266 2.80 -5.10 -25.36
N PHE A 267 1.80 -5.25 -26.21
CA PHE A 267 0.98 -6.47 -26.30
C PHE A 267 1.71 -7.50 -27.17
N LEU A 268 2.37 -8.45 -26.52
CA LEU A 268 3.20 -9.45 -27.20
C LEU A 268 2.37 -10.39 -28.07
N TRP A 269 2.93 -10.77 -29.22
CA TRP A 269 2.33 -11.71 -30.17
C TRP A 269 3.38 -12.60 -30.83
N ASP A 270 2.91 -13.63 -31.53
CA ASP A 270 3.67 -14.31 -32.58
C ASP A 270 2.99 -14.06 -33.94
N THR A 271 3.79 -13.79 -34.97
CA THR A 271 3.30 -13.48 -36.32
C THR A 271 4.33 -13.78 -37.40
N ASN A 272 3.85 -14.15 -38.59
CA ASN A 272 4.63 -14.23 -39.83
C ASN A 272 4.29 -13.11 -40.83
N MET A 273 3.59 -12.06 -40.38
CA MET A 273 3.04 -11.02 -41.23
C MET A 273 3.89 -9.73 -41.27
N GLU A 274 5.16 -9.80 -40.88
CA GLU A 274 6.04 -8.63 -40.69
C GLU A 274 6.16 -7.73 -41.92
N MET A 275 6.04 -8.30 -43.13
CA MET A 275 6.08 -7.54 -44.39
C MET A 275 4.80 -6.77 -44.69
N PHE A 276 3.72 -7.05 -44.00
CA PHE A 276 2.40 -6.47 -44.24
C PHE A 276 1.97 -5.49 -43.15
N PHE A 277 2.81 -5.20 -42.15
CA PHE A 277 2.48 -4.27 -41.05
C PHE A 277 2.01 -2.89 -41.53
N ASN A 278 2.56 -2.38 -42.63
CA ASN A 278 2.14 -1.10 -43.23
C ASN A 278 0.77 -1.14 -43.92
N ARG A 279 0.18 -2.33 -44.10
CA ARG A 279 -1.13 -2.58 -44.71
C ARG A 279 -2.17 -3.10 -43.70
N MET A 280 -1.82 -3.18 -42.41
CA MET A 280 -2.73 -3.63 -41.37
C MET A 280 -3.56 -2.49 -40.81
N ASN A 281 -4.76 -2.83 -40.32
CA ASN A 281 -5.64 -1.94 -39.59
C ASN A 281 -5.65 -2.29 -38.10
N VAL A 282 -5.74 -1.27 -37.25
CA VAL A 282 -5.95 -1.43 -35.81
C VAL A 282 -7.23 -0.68 -35.43
N ASP A 283 -8.23 -1.43 -34.97
CA ASP A 283 -9.47 -0.89 -34.45
C ASP A 283 -9.53 -1.11 -32.95
N VAL A 284 -10.02 -0.12 -32.20
CA VAL A 284 -10.29 -0.25 -30.77
C VAL A 284 -11.76 -0.07 -30.53
N VAL A 285 -12.37 -1.06 -29.88
CA VAL A 285 -13.74 -0.97 -29.40
C VAL A 285 -13.69 -0.76 -27.90
N TYR A 286 -14.20 0.38 -27.46
CA TYR A 286 -14.36 0.72 -26.05
C TYR A 286 -15.75 0.27 -25.59
N GLU A 287 -15.82 -0.40 -24.44
CA GLU A 287 -17.12 -0.81 -23.87
C GLU A 287 -17.82 0.39 -23.22
N GLU A 288 -17.05 1.32 -22.65
CA GLU A 288 -17.53 2.56 -22.07
C GLU A 288 -17.73 3.64 -23.16
N PRO A 289 -18.92 4.27 -23.27
CA PRO A 289 -19.22 5.23 -24.34
C PRO A 289 -18.34 6.50 -24.29
N GLY A 290 -17.75 6.85 -25.44
CA GLY A 290 -17.06 8.13 -25.63
C GLY A 290 -15.61 8.18 -25.14
N GLU A 291 -15.01 7.03 -24.81
CA GLU A 291 -13.61 6.96 -24.38
C GLU A 291 -12.65 6.66 -25.53
N GLU A 292 -11.47 7.27 -25.52
CA GLU A 292 -10.33 6.96 -26.40
C GLU A 292 -9.02 6.94 -25.61
N TRP A 293 -8.78 5.88 -24.83
CA TRP A 293 -7.65 5.80 -23.90
C TRP A 293 -6.49 4.90 -24.36
N ILE A 294 -6.63 4.19 -25.49
CA ILE A 294 -5.55 3.42 -26.12
C ILE A 294 -5.23 4.03 -27.49
N THR A 295 -4.02 4.53 -27.67
CA THR A 295 -3.62 5.28 -28.88
C THR A 295 -2.19 4.96 -29.31
N GLY A 296 -1.69 5.58 -30.38
CA GLY A 296 -0.26 5.55 -30.73
C GLY A 296 0.29 4.17 -31.06
N PHE A 297 -0.44 3.40 -31.88
CA PHE A 297 -0.10 2.03 -32.22
C PHE A 297 1.19 1.92 -33.05
N VAL A 298 2.11 1.04 -32.64
CA VAL A 298 3.32 0.69 -33.40
C VAL A 298 3.47 -0.83 -33.43
N MET A 299 3.49 -1.41 -34.63
CA MET A 299 3.66 -2.85 -34.82
C MET A 299 5.14 -3.22 -34.89
N THR A 300 5.56 -4.18 -34.06
CA THR A 300 6.89 -4.77 -34.08
C THR A 300 6.80 -6.28 -34.28
N PRO A 301 7.90 -6.96 -34.66
CA PRO A 301 7.90 -8.42 -34.74
C PRO A 301 7.50 -9.10 -33.42
N GLN A 302 7.76 -8.46 -32.27
CA GLN A 302 7.49 -9.01 -30.94
C GLN A 302 6.10 -8.66 -30.39
N GLY A 303 5.45 -7.61 -30.87
CA GLY A 303 4.14 -7.20 -30.36
C GLY A 303 3.58 -5.91 -30.96
N LEU A 304 2.37 -5.58 -30.53
CA LEU A 304 1.74 -4.28 -30.76
C LEU A 304 2.04 -3.36 -29.58
N GLN A 305 2.78 -2.28 -29.81
CA GLN A 305 2.93 -1.20 -28.84
C GLN A 305 1.74 -0.26 -28.91
N ALA A 306 1.26 0.20 -27.76
CA ALA A 306 0.23 1.24 -27.67
C ALA A 306 0.48 2.14 -26.46
N ASN A 307 0.08 3.40 -26.58
CA ASN A 307 0.03 4.35 -25.48
C ASN A 307 -1.29 4.20 -24.73
N ILE A 308 -1.19 4.00 -23.43
CA ILE A 308 -2.29 3.95 -22.48
C ILE A 308 -2.36 5.31 -21.80
N LEU A 309 -3.52 5.96 -21.83
CA LEU A 309 -3.76 7.20 -21.10
C LEU A 309 -4.06 6.93 -19.62
N GLU A 310 -3.83 7.94 -18.77
CA GLU A 310 -4.20 7.88 -17.36
C GLU A 310 -5.72 7.73 -17.19
N SER A 311 -6.15 6.93 -16.22
CA SER A 311 -7.55 6.75 -15.86
C SER A 311 -7.91 7.66 -14.70
N HIS A 312 -8.92 8.50 -14.93
CA HIS A 312 -9.62 9.27 -13.90
C HIS A 312 -11.02 8.69 -13.62
N TYR A 313 -11.29 7.48 -14.09
CA TYR A 313 -12.57 6.82 -13.91
C TYR A 313 -12.60 6.13 -12.54
N ASP A 314 -13.71 6.30 -11.80
CA ASP A 314 -13.87 5.74 -10.45
C ASP A 314 -14.05 4.21 -10.45
N GLY A 315 -14.23 3.61 -11.64
CA GLY A 315 -14.38 2.17 -11.86
C GLY A 315 -13.32 1.55 -12.78
N GLU A 316 -13.69 0.45 -13.41
CA GLU A 316 -12.91 -0.25 -14.43
C GLU A 316 -13.31 0.23 -15.82
N ARG A 317 -12.37 0.29 -16.75
CA ARG A 317 -12.65 0.54 -18.17
C ARG A 317 -12.06 -0.53 -19.07
N HIS A 318 -12.81 -0.91 -20.09
CA HIS A 318 -12.57 -2.07 -20.93
C HIS A 318 -12.44 -1.66 -22.40
N ALA A 319 -11.50 -2.31 -23.08
CA ALA A 319 -11.34 -2.13 -24.52
C ALA A 319 -10.95 -3.44 -25.19
N SER A 320 -11.34 -3.59 -26.45
CA SER A 320 -10.90 -4.68 -27.32
C SER A 320 -10.15 -4.10 -28.52
N ILE A 321 -8.85 -4.43 -28.60
CA ILE A 321 -7.99 -4.07 -29.73
C ILE A 321 -8.11 -5.17 -30.78
N THR A 322 -8.53 -4.82 -31.99
CA THR A 322 -8.58 -5.72 -33.14
C THR A 322 -7.52 -5.31 -34.16
N VAL A 323 -6.59 -6.21 -34.45
CA VAL A 323 -5.60 -6.04 -35.54
C VAL A 323 -6.02 -6.91 -36.70
N SER A 324 -6.16 -6.32 -37.90
CA SER A 324 -6.62 -7.04 -39.08
C SER A 324 -5.82 -6.70 -40.34
N TYR A 325 -5.78 -7.67 -41.25
CA TYR A 325 -5.29 -7.51 -42.62
C TYR A 325 -6.29 -8.17 -43.56
N ASN A 326 -6.59 -7.51 -44.67
CA ASN A 326 -7.44 -8.07 -45.73
C ASN A 326 -6.86 -7.68 -47.10
N GLY A 327 -6.21 -8.63 -47.77
CA GLY A 327 -5.61 -8.46 -49.08
C GLY A 327 -6.04 -9.58 -50.03
N SER A 328 -5.65 -9.45 -51.31
CA SER A 328 -5.89 -10.50 -52.30
C SER A 328 -5.14 -11.79 -52.01
N GLU A 329 -4.04 -11.71 -51.24
CA GLU A 329 -3.18 -12.82 -50.84
C GLU A 329 -3.80 -13.64 -49.69
N GLY A 330 -4.65 -13.01 -48.87
CA GLY A 330 -5.29 -13.61 -47.71
C GLY A 330 -5.76 -12.58 -46.69
N SER A 331 -6.31 -13.06 -45.58
CA SER A 331 -6.80 -12.22 -44.49
C SER A 331 -6.44 -12.79 -43.13
N VAL A 332 -6.12 -11.93 -42.16
CA VAL A 332 -5.87 -12.31 -40.77
C VAL A 332 -6.57 -11.34 -39.81
N THR A 333 -6.93 -11.82 -38.63
CA THR A 333 -7.50 -10.99 -37.56
C THR A 333 -7.06 -11.54 -36.20
N ALA A 334 -6.71 -10.65 -35.29
CA ALA A 334 -6.38 -10.97 -33.90
C ALA A 334 -7.06 -9.94 -32.98
N VAL A 335 -7.59 -10.41 -31.85
CA VAL A 335 -8.28 -9.57 -30.87
C VAL A 335 -7.56 -9.66 -29.52
N ARG A 336 -7.44 -8.53 -28.81
CA ARG A 336 -6.91 -8.44 -27.46
C ARG A 336 -7.83 -7.62 -26.56
N SER A 337 -8.36 -8.24 -25.52
CA SER A 337 -9.08 -7.55 -24.45
C SER A 337 -8.10 -6.88 -23.49
N VAL A 338 -8.41 -5.64 -23.11
CA VAL A 338 -7.60 -4.79 -22.22
C VAL A 338 -8.50 -4.22 -21.14
N LEU A 339 -8.04 -4.28 -19.90
CA LEU A 339 -8.70 -3.73 -18.72
C LEU A 339 -7.75 -2.73 -18.06
N GLN A 340 -8.21 -1.50 -17.86
CA GLN A 340 -7.49 -0.54 -17.03
C GLN A 340 -8.27 -0.26 -15.76
N VAL A 341 -7.59 -0.42 -14.64
CA VAL A 341 -8.17 -0.31 -13.31
C VAL A 341 -7.50 0.83 -12.54
N ARG A 342 -8.23 1.65 -11.76
CA ARG A 342 -7.64 2.80 -11.03
C ARG A 342 -6.58 2.37 -10.00
N PRO A 343 -5.58 3.17 -9.60
CA PRO A 343 -4.65 2.73 -8.57
C PRO A 343 -5.37 2.62 -7.21
N ALA A 344 -4.90 1.74 -6.32
CA ALA A 344 -5.33 1.79 -4.93
C ALA A 344 -4.88 3.13 -4.32
N LEU A 345 -5.82 3.92 -3.81
CA LEU A 345 -5.54 5.23 -3.24
C LEU A 345 -5.57 5.17 -1.71
N GLU A 346 -4.86 6.09 -1.08
CA GLU A 346 -5.00 6.32 0.35
C GLU A 346 -6.36 6.96 0.64
N VAL A 347 -7.11 6.36 1.56
CA VAL A 347 -8.37 6.90 2.06
C VAL A 347 -8.11 7.54 3.42
N SER A 348 -8.55 8.78 3.62
CA SER A 348 -8.47 9.42 4.93
C SER A 348 -9.42 8.76 5.93
N PHE A 349 -9.12 8.82 7.23
CA PHE A 349 -10.04 8.31 8.25
C PHE A 349 -11.40 9.02 8.22
N SER A 350 -11.44 10.31 7.91
CA SER A 350 -12.69 11.06 7.76
C SER A 350 -13.52 10.51 6.59
N ASP A 351 -12.91 10.27 5.43
CA ASP A 351 -13.63 9.75 4.26
C ASP A 351 -14.07 8.30 4.48
N LEU A 352 -13.23 7.49 5.13
CA LEU A 352 -13.57 6.12 5.48
C LEU A 352 -14.79 6.09 6.42
N ARG A 353 -14.80 6.92 7.47
CA ARG A 353 -15.92 7.03 8.41
C ARG A 353 -17.17 7.59 7.74
N ALA A 354 -17.03 8.55 6.81
CA ALA A 354 -18.13 9.16 6.08
C ALA A 354 -18.88 8.19 5.16
N ARG A 355 -18.32 7.01 4.86
CA ARG A 355 -19.03 5.94 4.14
C ARG A 355 -20.28 5.45 4.88
N LEU A 356 -20.37 5.68 6.19
CA LEU A 356 -21.52 5.31 7.02
C LEU A 356 -22.06 6.54 7.75
N ALA A 357 -23.23 7.05 7.32
CA ALA A 357 -23.89 8.21 7.94
C ALA A 357 -24.55 7.89 9.30
N SER A 358 -24.90 6.63 9.54
CA SER A 358 -25.49 6.09 10.77
C SER A 358 -24.96 4.68 11.03
N ALA A 359 -25.31 4.08 12.17
CA ALA A 359 -24.97 2.70 12.48
C ALA A 359 -25.32 1.74 11.33
N GLY A 360 -24.40 0.82 11.03
CA GLY A 360 -24.49 -0.08 9.87
C GLY A 360 -23.12 -0.65 9.47
N THR A 361 -23.09 -1.37 8.35
CA THR A 361 -21.87 -1.97 7.80
C THR A 361 -21.72 -1.66 6.32
N VAL A 362 -20.47 -1.60 5.85
CA VAL A 362 -20.13 -1.49 4.42
C VAL A 362 -18.89 -2.32 4.13
N ASN A 363 -18.93 -3.10 3.04
CA ASN A 363 -17.75 -3.81 2.56
C ASN A 363 -16.80 -2.83 1.87
N LEU A 364 -15.51 -3.04 2.07
CA LEU A 364 -14.47 -2.20 1.51
C LEU A 364 -13.72 -2.95 0.41
N GLU A 365 -13.28 -2.18 -0.57
CA GLU A 365 -12.67 -2.68 -1.78
C GLU A 365 -11.44 -1.84 -2.11
N ARG A 366 -10.43 -2.48 -2.71
CA ARG A 366 -9.29 -1.91 -3.45
C ARG A 366 -8.30 -0.99 -2.71
N ASP A 367 -8.79 0.04 -2.03
CA ASP A 367 -7.99 1.14 -1.46
C ASP A 367 -7.22 0.75 -0.18
N TYR A 368 -6.43 1.68 0.36
CA TYR A 368 -5.70 1.47 1.62
C TYR A 368 -5.86 2.65 2.59
N ILE A 369 -5.54 2.41 3.87
CA ILE A 369 -5.40 3.45 4.89
C ILE A 369 -4.01 3.38 5.55
N MET A 370 -3.50 4.54 5.96
CA MET A 370 -2.30 4.64 6.79
C MET A 370 -2.70 4.77 8.26
N VAL A 371 -2.18 3.88 9.11
CA VAL A 371 -2.55 3.82 10.53
C VAL A 371 -1.33 3.74 11.43
N GLN A 372 -1.48 4.16 12.69
CA GLN A 372 -0.57 3.82 13.77
C GLN A 372 -1.24 2.82 14.71
N VAL A 373 -0.54 1.74 15.04
CA VAL A 373 -1.03 0.73 15.99
C VAL A 373 -0.83 1.23 17.42
N ILE A 374 -1.90 1.24 18.23
CA ILE A 374 -1.84 1.67 19.63
C ILE A 374 -2.15 0.55 20.63
N SER A 375 -2.62 -0.60 20.14
CA SER A 375 -2.71 -1.86 20.88
C SER A 375 -1.39 -2.63 20.90
N GLU A 376 -1.29 -3.62 21.79
CA GLU A 376 -0.11 -4.47 21.90
C GLU A 376 -0.48 -5.95 21.75
N PRO A 377 0.16 -6.69 20.83
CA PRO A 377 -0.10 -8.12 20.66
C PRO A 377 0.02 -8.91 21.96
N GLY A 378 -0.98 -9.75 22.24
CA GLY A 378 -1.01 -10.59 23.44
C GLY A 378 -1.32 -9.85 24.75
N ASN A 379 -1.59 -8.53 24.71
CA ASN A 379 -1.97 -7.80 25.91
C ASN A 379 -3.35 -8.28 26.42
N PRO A 380 -3.47 -8.68 27.71
CA PRO A 380 -4.71 -9.24 28.24
C PRO A 380 -5.81 -8.21 28.49
N ASN A 381 -5.53 -6.90 28.30
CA ASN A 381 -6.44 -5.81 28.62
C ASN A 381 -6.94 -5.02 27.40
N LEU A 382 -7.05 -5.65 26.22
CA LEU A 382 -7.44 -4.96 24.97
C LEU A 382 -8.96 -4.79 24.83
N GLU A 383 -9.76 -5.81 25.10
CA GLU A 383 -11.22 -5.73 24.96
C GLU A 383 -11.88 -6.49 26.11
N THR A 384 -13.12 -6.14 26.44
CA THR A 384 -13.88 -6.90 27.43
C THR A 384 -14.29 -8.23 26.81
N ASN A 385 -13.97 -9.36 27.45
CA ASN A 385 -14.48 -10.65 27.01
C ASN A 385 -15.98 -10.73 27.32
N PRO A 386 -16.86 -10.80 26.29
CA PRO A 386 -18.29 -10.68 26.49
C PRO A 386 -18.86 -11.95 27.12
N HIS A 387 -19.93 -11.78 27.89
CA HIS A 387 -20.68 -12.91 28.43
C HIS A 387 -21.41 -13.67 27.32
N THR A 388 -21.17 -14.98 27.21
CA THR A 388 -21.96 -15.90 26.37
C THR A 388 -23.06 -16.60 27.18
N ALA A 389 -22.89 -16.66 28.50
CA ALA A 389 -23.88 -17.04 29.50
C ALA A 389 -23.58 -16.33 30.82
N TRP A 390 -24.46 -16.42 31.82
CA TRP A 390 -24.26 -15.77 33.12
C TRP A 390 -22.97 -16.19 33.85
N ASN A 391 -22.47 -17.40 33.55
CA ASN A 391 -21.27 -18.02 34.10
C ASN A 391 -20.21 -18.39 33.04
N GLN A 392 -20.29 -17.82 31.83
CA GLN A 392 -19.32 -18.04 30.76
C GLN A 392 -18.99 -16.72 30.05
N CYS A 393 -17.73 -16.58 29.62
CA CYS A 393 -17.24 -15.45 28.82
C CYS A 393 -16.53 -16.00 27.57
N ASP A 394 -16.64 -15.31 26.44
CA ASP A 394 -15.79 -15.56 25.27
C ASP A 394 -14.38 -14.98 25.52
N LEU A 395 -13.47 -15.83 25.99
CA LEU A 395 -12.09 -15.44 26.33
C LEU A 395 -11.21 -15.13 25.10
N THR A 396 -11.76 -15.25 23.89
CA THR A 396 -11.03 -14.98 22.64
C THR A 396 -11.18 -13.53 22.17
N GLU A 397 -12.19 -12.80 22.66
CA GLU A 397 -12.52 -11.46 22.16
C GLU A 397 -11.36 -10.47 22.34
N SER A 398 -10.76 -10.41 23.54
CA SER A 398 -9.59 -9.56 23.78
C SER A 398 -8.40 -9.95 22.91
N ALA A 399 -8.20 -11.24 22.67
CA ALA A 399 -7.07 -11.74 21.88
C ALA A 399 -7.21 -11.45 20.38
N ARG A 400 -8.43 -11.30 19.85
CA ARG A 400 -8.71 -10.97 18.44
C ARG A 400 -8.95 -9.48 18.17
N THR A 401 -8.68 -8.60 19.14
CA THR A 401 -8.99 -7.17 19.03
C THR A 401 -7.74 -6.32 19.10
N ALA A 402 -7.53 -5.50 18.08
CA ALA A 402 -6.50 -4.46 18.05
C ALA A 402 -7.14 -3.07 17.99
N TYR A 403 -6.35 -2.03 18.25
CA TYR A 403 -6.73 -0.64 18.07
C TYR A 403 -5.67 0.08 17.26
N VAL A 404 -6.14 0.85 16.29
CA VAL A 404 -5.30 1.68 15.43
C VAL A 404 -5.88 3.08 15.38
N GLN A 405 -5.03 4.07 15.16
CA GLN A 405 -5.45 5.46 14.99
C GLN A 405 -4.88 6.06 13.70
N SER A 406 -5.47 7.17 13.25
CA SER A 406 -4.92 7.98 12.17
C SER A 406 -3.54 8.52 12.54
N ILE A 407 -2.72 8.83 11.53
CA ILE A 407 -1.34 9.34 11.73
C ILE A 407 -1.32 10.63 12.58
N ASP A 408 -2.35 11.47 12.48
CA ASP A 408 -2.53 12.69 13.28
C ASP A 408 -3.18 12.46 14.66
N GLY A 409 -3.62 11.23 14.97
CA GLY A 409 -4.29 10.87 16.22
C GLY A 409 -5.69 11.45 16.38
N ALA A 410 -6.26 12.02 15.31
CA ALA A 410 -7.60 12.60 15.34
C ALA A 410 -8.68 11.54 15.53
N TYR A 411 -8.51 10.35 14.94
CA TYR A 411 -9.54 9.31 14.86
C TYR A 411 -8.98 7.92 15.15
N GLY A 412 -9.80 7.06 15.76
CA GLY A 412 -9.47 5.68 16.09
C GLY A 412 -10.38 4.66 15.43
N LEU A 413 -9.88 3.45 15.22
CA LEU A 413 -10.62 2.27 14.76
C LEU A 413 -10.29 1.08 15.67
N ARG A 414 -11.33 0.30 15.99
CA ARG A 414 -11.16 -1.06 16.52
C ARG A 414 -10.95 -2.01 15.34
N VAL A 415 -9.98 -2.90 15.42
CA VAL A 415 -9.72 -3.92 14.39
C VAL A 415 -10.08 -5.28 14.96
N LYS A 416 -10.95 -6.03 14.28
CA LYS A 416 -11.29 -7.41 14.62
C LYS A 416 -10.63 -8.34 13.61
N LEU A 417 -9.71 -9.14 14.12
CA LEU A 417 -8.93 -10.09 13.34
C LEU A 417 -9.80 -11.28 12.89
N ALA A 418 -9.48 -11.86 11.73
CA ALA A 418 -10.03 -13.12 11.26
C ALA A 418 -9.45 -14.30 12.05
N ASP A 419 -8.15 -14.29 12.32
CA ASP A 419 -7.44 -15.23 13.20
C ASP A 419 -6.67 -14.47 14.29
N ILE A 420 -6.63 -15.01 15.51
CA ILE A 420 -5.85 -14.45 16.63
C ILE A 420 -4.35 -14.42 16.29
N ALA A 421 -3.87 -15.36 15.49
CA ALA A 421 -2.47 -15.42 15.06
C ALA A 421 -2.02 -14.16 14.29
N ASP A 422 -2.94 -13.51 13.58
CA ASP A 422 -2.67 -12.28 12.81
C ASP A 422 -2.36 -11.08 13.70
N MET A 423 -2.62 -11.15 15.01
CA MET A 423 -2.33 -10.06 15.95
C MET A 423 -0.85 -9.67 15.94
N SER A 424 0.04 -10.65 15.74
CA SER A 424 1.49 -10.42 15.65
C SER A 424 1.89 -9.49 14.50
N ALA A 425 1.05 -9.37 13.48
CA ALA A 425 1.26 -8.49 12.33
C ALA A 425 0.99 -7.00 12.64
N LEU A 426 0.41 -6.68 13.81
CA LEU A 426 0.16 -5.33 14.29
C LEU A 426 0.98 -5.03 15.56
N PRO A 427 2.31 -4.89 15.46
CA PRO A 427 3.13 -4.54 16.62
C PRO A 427 2.83 -3.12 17.13
N ARG A 428 2.87 -2.95 18.46
CA ARG A 428 2.57 -1.67 19.13
C ARG A 428 3.45 -0.55 18.55
N TYR A 429 2.84 0.60 18.26
CA TYR A 429 3.44 1.82 17.71
C TYR A 429 3.89 1.77 16.25
N ALA A 430 3.76 0.63 15.55
CA ALA A 430 4.10 0.58 14.14
C ALA A 430 3.16 1.44 13.30
N THR A 431 3.71 2.01 12.22
CA THR A 431 2.93 2.63 11.15
C THR A 431 2.67 1.58 10.07
N VAL A 432 1.41 1.33 9.76
CA VAL A 432 0.99 0.23 8.88
C VAL A 432 0.12 0.77 7.76
N LYS A 433 0.41 0.32 6.54
CA LYS A 433 -0.41 0.54 5.34
C LYS A 433 -1.34 -0.66 5.17
N ILE A 434 -2.62 -0.47 5.47
CA ILE A 434 -3.64 -1.53 5.46
C ILE A 434 -4.47 -1.45 4.19
N ALA A 435 -4.40 -2.48 3.36
CA ALA A 435 -5.33 -2.72 2.27
C ALA A 435 -6.74 -2.99 2.81
N LEU A 436 -7.70 -2.20 2.33
CA LEU A 436 -9.10 -2.28 2.73
C LEU A 436 -9.87 -3.40 2.00
N ALA A 437 -9.34 -3.90 0.88
CA ALA A 437 -10.01 -4.92 0.08
C ALA A 437 -10.38 -6.16 0.92
N GLY A 438 -11.66 -6.54 0.90
CA GLY A 438 -12.18 -7.70 1.62
C GLY A 438 -12.50 -7.45 3.10
N LEU A 439 -12.25 -6.24 3.62
CA LEU A 439 -12.61 -5.85 4.98
C LEU A 439 -14.03 -5.28 5.04
N THR A 440 -14.67 -5.37 6.20
CA THR A 440 -15.95 -4.72 6.47
C THR A 440 -15.76 -3.61 7.49
N LEU A 441 -16.14 -2.38 7.14
CA LEU A 441 -16.29 -1.30 8.12
C LEU A 441 -17.66 -1.39 8.77
N GLU A 442 -17.69 -1.39 10.09
CA GLU A 442 -18.90 -1.31 10.91
C GLU A 442 -18.90 -0.01 11.69
N ARG A 443 -20.04 0.69 11.71
CA ARG A 443 -20.30 1.83 12.59
C ARG A 443 -21.37 1.43 13.60
N GLU A 444 -21.13 1.80 14.85
CA GLU A 444 -22.12 1.77 15.93
C GLU A 444 -22.28 3.20 16.49
N ASP A 445 -23.47 3.58 16.93
CA ASP A 445 -23.76 4.92 17.47
C ASP A 445 -23.95 4.89 18.99
N THR A 446 -23.88 6.06 19.63
CA THR A 446 -24.03 6.28 21.08
C THR A 446 -23.04 5.44 21.91
N PRO A 447 -21.74 5.77 21.88
CA PRO A 447 -21.08 6.80 21.05
C PRO A 447 -20.74 6.30 19.63
N ALA A 448 -20.52 7.22 18.68
CA ALA A 448 -20.12 6.91 17.30
C ALA A 448 -18.71 6.28 17.28
N ARG A 449 -18.65 5.00 16.93
CA ARG A 449 -17.41 4.19 16.94
C ARG A 449 -17.36 3.27 15.73
N TYR A 450 -16.16 2.92 15.32
CA TYR A 450 -15.91 2.23 14.05
C TYR A 450 -15.04 1.00 14.25
N THR A 451 -15.46 -0.12 13.65
CA THR A 451 -14.75 -1.40 13.69
C THR A 451 -14.42 -1.87 12.28
N LEU A 452 -13.16 -2.19 12.03
CA LEU A 452 -12.70 -2.84 10.80
C LEU A 452 -12.66 -4.36 11.06
N ARG A 453 -13.51 -5.12 10.38
CA ARG A 453 -13.68 -6.57 10.58
C ARG A 453 -13.07 -7.38 9.43
N GLY A 454 -12.65 -8.60 9.76
CA GLY A 454 -12.10 -9.55 8.79
C GLY A 454 -10.62 -9.33 8.50
N PHE A 455 -9.91 -8.57 9.34
CA PHE A 455 -8.50 -8.27 9.14
C PHE A 455 -7.65 -9.54 9.26
N SER A 456 -6.74 -9.73 8.31
CA SER A 456 -5.67 -10.73 8.40
C SER A 456 -4.32 -10.14 8.03
N ALA A 457 -3.23 -10.89 8.23
CA ALA A 457 -1.89 -10.44 7.85
C ALA A 457 -1.76 -10.10 6.34
N SER A 458 -2.59 -10.68 5.46
CA SER A 458 -2.57 -10.36 4.02
C SER A 458 -3.08 -8.96 3.69
N ASN A 459 -3.75 -8.28 4.63
CA ASN A 459 -4.15 -6.89 4.46
C ASN A 459 -3.00 -5.90 4.66
N ILE A 460 -1.83 -6.33 5.11
CA ILE A 460 -0.69 -5.43 5.30
C ILE A 460 0.10 -5.31 4.00
N LEU A 461 0.15 -4.09 3.46
CA LEU A 461 0.95 -3.77 2.28
C LEU A 461 2.38 -3.37 2.67
N GLU A 462 2.50 -2.53 3.69
CA GLU A 462 3.77 -2.00 4.20
C GLU A 462 3.65 -1.78 5.71
N MET A 463 4.78 -1.91 6.41
CA MET A 463 4.87 -1.66 7.85
C MET A 463 6.23 -1.06 8.18
N THR A 464 6.22 -0.05 9.04
CA THR A 464 7.43 0.53 9.64
C THR A 464 7.29 0.48 11.15
N GLU A 465 8.28 -0.11 11.85
CA GLU A 465 8.32 -0.14 13.31
C GLU A 465 8.34 1.29 13.90
N GLY A 466 7.78 1.45 15.09
CA GLY A 466 7.72 2.73 15.77
C GLY A 466 7.88 2.58 17.27
N THR A 467 7.87 3.72 17.95
CA THR A 467 7.92 3.79 19.42
C THR A 467 6.85 4.76 19.90
N VAL A 468 6.68 4.90 21.22
CA VAL A 468 5.71 5.85 21.78
C VAL A 468 5.94 7.29 21.30
N SER A 469 7.19 7.68 20.98
CA SER A 469 7.49 9.01 20.43
C SER A 469 7.08 9.18 18.97
N SER A 470 6.74 8.10 18.27
CA SER A 470 6.16 8.13 16.92
C SER A 470 4.70 8.57 16.95
N LEU A 471 4.01 8.44 18.08
CA LEU A 471 2.61 8.84 18.21
C LEU A 471 2.47 10.37 18.36
N PRO A 472 1.42 10.97 17.78
CA PRO A 472 1.09 12.37 18.01
C PRO A 472 0.74 12.62 19.48
N ALA A 473 1.18 13.77 20.00
CA ALA A 473 0.85 14.17 21.36
C ALA A 473 -0.62 14.59 21.45
N LYS A 474 -1.41 13.83 22.23
CA LYS A 474 -2.84 14.08 22.44
C LYS A 474 -3.13 14.14 23.93
N GLU A 475 -3.34 15.36 24.44
CA GLU A 475 -3.64 15.60 25.84
C GLU A 475 -5.09 16.07 26.04
N ARG A 476 -5.75 15.52 27.07
CA ARG A 476 -7.15 15.83 27.41
C ARG A 476 -7.38 15.83 28.93
N HIS A 477 -8.32 16.64 29.38
CA HIS A 477 -9.11 16.36 30.59
C HIS A 477 -10.32 15.51 30.21
N ILE A 478 -10.98 14.86 31.17
CA ILE A 478 -12.04 13.88 30.88
C ILE A 478 -13.21 14.54 30.15
N GLY A 479 -13.68 15.71 30.61
CA GLY A 479 -14.78 16.45 29.98
C GLY A 479 -14.49 17.01 28.58
N GLN A 480 -13.27 16.81 28.05
CA GLN A 480 -12.89 17.22 26.68
C GLN A 480 -13.00 16.08 25.66
N LEU A 481 -13.35 14.87 26.09
CA LEU A 481 -13.53 13.74 25.20
C LEU A 481 -14.75 13.92 24.30
N THR A 482 -14.61 13.42 23.08
CA THR A 482 -15.63 13.35 22.05
C THR A 482 -15.62 11.97 21.41
N ASP A 483 -16.63 11.65 20.60
CA ASP A 483 -16.70 10.39 19.86
C ASP A 483 -15.49 10.17 18.93
N ASN A 484 -14.82 11.24 18.50
CA ASN A 484 -13.59 11.15 17.70
C ASN A 484 -12.41 10.59 18.50
N ASP A 485 -12.44 10.70 19.82
CA ASP A 485 -11.37 10.21 20.68
C ASP A 485 -11.48 8.71 20.93
N ILE A 486 -12.60 8.07 20.59
CA ILE A 486 -12.76 6.62 20.73
C ILE A 486 -11.72 5.88 19.87
N TYR A 487 -11.10 4.88 20.50
CA TYR A 487 -10.01 4.08 19.98
C TYR A 487 -8.77 4.89 19.60
N THR A 488 -8.56 6.05 20.26
CA THR A 488 -7.30 6.82 20.17
C THR A 488 -6.50 6.73 21.46
N PHE A 489 -5.19 6.94 21.36
CA PHE A 489 -4.29 6.99 22.50
C PHE A 489 -4.22 8.41 23.07
N VAL A 490 -4.59 8.57 24.34
CA VAL A 490 -4.74 9.87 25.00
C VAL A 490 -3.92 9.92 26.28
N THR A 491 -3.24 11.04 26.52
CA THR A 491 -2.64 11.39 27.81
C THR A 491 -3.62 12.26 28.60
N PHE A 492 -4.20 11.69 29.65
CA PHE A 492 -5.06 12.39 30.60
C PHE A 492 -4.22 13.12 31.66
N LYS A 493 -4.60 14.37 31.94
CA LYS A 493 -3.93 15.23 32.91
C LYS A 493 -4.69 15.35 34.21
N ASP A 494 -3.93 15.57 35.29
CA ASP A 494 -4.44 15.83 36.63
C ASP A 494 -5.50 14.81 37.06
N MET A 495 -5.13 13.53 36.92
CA MET A 495 -5.95 12.38 37.24
C MET A 495 -5.62 11.86 38.64
N GLU A 496 -6.61 11.39 39.39
CA GLU A 496 -6.42 10.59 40.60
C GLU A 496 -7.40 9.42 40.63
N VAL A 497 -7.06 8.34 41.35
CA VAL A 497 -8.05 7.27 41.57
C VAL A 497 -9.15 7.79 42.50
N SER A 498 -10.41 7.63 42.09
CA SER A 498 -11.58 8.17 42.80
C SER A 498 -11.62 7.68 44.24
N LEU A 499 -11.68 6.36 44.45
CA LEU A 499 -11.50 5.74 45.75
C LEU A 499 -10.05 5.24 45.93
N ARG A 500 -9.34 5.80 46.91
CA ARG A 500 -7.89 5.63 47.14
C ARG A 500 -7.48 4.31 47.81
N TYR A 501 -8.34 3.29 47.75
CA TYR A 501 -8.15 2.00 48.41
C TYR A 501 -8.36 0.83 47.42
N GLY A 502 -7.84 -0.33 47.81
CA GLY A 502 -7.70 -1.52 46.97
C GLY A 502 -6.60 -1.46 45.92
N SER A 503 -6.62 -2.42 45.01
CA SER A 503 -5.64 -2.62 43.93
C SER A 503 -6.07 -1.89 42.65
N TRP A 504 -5.60 -2.22 41.45
CA TRP A 504 -6.10 -1.61 40.20
C TRP A 504 -7.31 -2.34 39.60
N GLY A 505 -7.63 -3.55 40.08
CA GLY A 505 -8.76 -4.36 39.65
C GLY A 505 -9.44 -5.06 40.83
N ASN A 506 -10.42 -4.39 41.44
CA ASN A 506 -11.10 -4.81 42.67
C ASN A 506 -12.25 -5.80 42.41
N LEU A 507 -11.96 -7.03 41.99
CA LEU A 507 -12.98 -8.07 41.76
C LEU A 507 -12.76 -9.25 42.69
N HIS A 508 -13.79 -10.04 43.01
CA HIS A 508 -13.66 -11.29 43.76
C HIS A 508 -12.96 -12.37 42.93
N ASN A 509 -11.72 -12.75 43.28
CA ASN A 509 -10.87 -13.66 42.47
C ASN A 509 -11.47 -15.05 42.19
N GLY A 510 -12.49 -15.51 42.93
CA GLY A 510 -13.22 -16.73 42.59
C GLY A 510 -14.27 -16.63 41.46
N TYR A 511 -14.52 -15.44 40.89
CA TYR A 511 -15.49 -15.24 39.79
C TYR A 511 -14.88 -15.29 38.38
N PRO A 512 -13.65 -14.80 38.14
CA PRO A 512 -13.01 -14.93 36.83
C PRO A 512 -12.63 -16.35 36.45
N HIS A 513 -12.12 -16.46 35.22
CA HIS A 513 -11.45 -17.65 34.73
C HIS A 513 -10.28 -18.03 35.64
N VAL A 514 -10.11 -19.33 35.86
CA VAL A 514 -8.98 -19.87 36.62
C VAL A 514 -7.82 -20.08 35.66
N SER A 515 -6.72 -19.37 35.89
CA SER A 515 -5.51 -19.37 35.07
C SER A 515 -4.25 -19.55 35.92
N ASP A 516 -3.07 -19.50 35.29
CA ASP A 516 -1.80 -19.48 36.01
C ASP A 516 -1.65 -18.22 36.89
N LEU A 517 -2.29 -17.11 36.49
CA LEU A 517 -2.32 -15.86 37.27
C LEU A 517 -3.39 -15.91 38.38
N ILE A 518 -4.58 -16.47 38.09
CA ILE A 518 -5.69 -16.60 39.02
C ILE A 518 -5.91 -18.07 39.36
N SER A 519 -5.25 -18.55 40.41
CA SER A 519 -5.28 -19.97 40.80
C SER A 519 -6.50 -20.40 41.64
N VAL A 520 -7.47 -19.52 41.84
CA VAL A 520 -8.61 -19.72 42.75
C VAL A 520 -9.94 -19.56 42.03
N GLY A 521 -10.92 -20.40 42.34
CA GLY A 521 -12.25 -20.36 41.71
C GLY A 521 -12.67 -21.74 41.20
N ASP A 522 -13.69 -21.74 40.35
CA ASP A 522 -14.18 -22.93 39.65
C ASP A 522 -13.66 -22.91 38.21
N LYS A 523 -12.85 -23.92 37.84
CA LYS A 523 -12.25 -24.05 36.50
C LYS A 523 -13.28 -24.17 35.37
N SER A 524 -14.52 -24.50 35.69
CA SER A 524 -15.60 -24.69 34.71
C SER A 524 -16.49 -23.45 34.52
N THR A 525 -16.33 -22.39 35.32
CA THR A 525 -17.18 -21.19 35.24
C THR A 525 -16.39 -19.89 35.17
N HIS A 526 -16.73 -19.01 34.23
CA HIS A 526 -16.14 -17.69 34.04
C HIS A 526 -17.22 -16.63 34.27
N ARG A 527 -17.47 -16.35 35.54
CA ARG A 527 -18.55 -15.44 35.94
C ARG A 527 -18.15 -13.99 35.75
N ALA A 528 -16.89 -13.59 35.73
CA ALA A 528 -16.57 -12.18 35.46
C ALA A 528 -15.18 -12.01 34.84
N ASP A 529 -15.10 -11.26 33.74
CA ASP A 529 -13.82 -10.94 33.11
C ASP A 529 -13.26 -9.59 33.58
N CYS A 530 -14.11 -8.57 33.68
CA CYS A 530 -13.67 -7.19 33.96
C CYS A 530 -14.54 -6.53 35.03
N MET A 531 -13.94 -5.67 35.85
CA MET A 531 -14.65 -4.75 36.75
C MET A 531 -14.00 -3.36 36.65
N PRO A 532 -14.81 -2.28 36.59
CA PRO A 532 -14.26 -0.94 36.45
C PRO A 532 -13.63 -0.47 37.77
N ARG A 533 -12.59 0.34 37.61
CA ARG A 533 -12.15 1.33 38.60
C ARG A 533 -12.37 2.71 38.04
N PHE A 534 -12.41 3.72 38.89
CA PHE A 534 -12.78 5.06 38.44
C PHE A 534 -11.66 6.03 38.70
N PHE A 535 -11.26 6.76 37.66
CA PHE A 535 -10.46 7.96 37.81
C PHE A 535 -11.35 9.18 37.90
N ARG A 536 -10.86 10.20 38.60
CA ARG A 536 -11.43 11.55 38.61
C ARG A 536 -10.33 12.53 38.23
N ASP A 537 -10.66 13.55 37.43
CA ASP A 537 -9.73 14.62 37.12
C ASP A 537 -9.91 15.86 38.04
N ILE A 538 -9.05 16.86 37.87
CA ILE A 538 -9.10 18.12 38.64
C ILE A 538 -10.40 18.92 38.44
N ASN A 539 -11.11 18.71 37.33
CA ASN A 539 -12.38 19.37 37.04
C ASN A 539 -13.56 18.63 37.70
N GLY A 540 -13.31 17.43 38.24
CA GLY A 540 -14.29 16.64 38.94
C GLY A 540 -15.00 15.61 38.07
N ASP A 541 -14.65 15.57 36.78
CA ASP A 541 -15.15 14.58 35.83
C ASP A 541 -14.62 13.19 36.18
N VAL A 542 -15.40 12.16 35.89
CA VAL A 542 -15.10 10.78 36.25
C VAL A 542 -15.07 9.91 35.01
N ILE A 543 -14.06 9.05 34.90
CA ILE A 543 -13.97 8.07 33.82
C ILE A 543 -13.66 6.67 34.35
N PRO A 544 -14.36 5.62 33.90
CA PRO A 544 -14.04 4.25 34.26
C PRO A 544 -12.80 3.75 33.51
N MET A 545 -11.83 3.24 34.27
CA MET A 545 -10.78 2.38 33.76
C MET A 545 -11.21 0.92 33.82
N LEU A 546 -11.13 0.26 32.66
CA LEU A 546 -11.42 -1.16 32.52
C LEU A 546 -10.12 -1.96 32.61
N VAL A 547 -10.12 -2.94 33.50
CA VAL A 547 -9.00 -3.86 33.72
C VAL A 547 -9.55 -5.28 33.76
N ASN A 548 -9.19 -6.08 32.76
CA ASN A 548 -9.54 -7.48 32.69
C ASN A 548 -8.80 -8.27 33.78
N ALA A 549 -9.41 -9.36 34.24
CA ALA A 549 -8.92 -10.15 35.36
C ALA A 549 -7.55 -10.79 35.07
N GLU A 550 -7.26 -11.14 33.82
CA GLU A 550 -5.98 -11.72 33.40
C GLU A 550 -4.85 -10.67 33.29
N THR A 551 -5.10 -9.41 33.66
CA THR A 551 -4.07 -8.35 33.64
C THR A 551 -3.12 -8.49 34.85
N PRO A 552 -1.82 -8.80 34.66
CA PRO A 552 -0.92 -9.13 35.77
C PRO A 552 -0.74 -7.99 36.78
N TRP A 553 -0.64 -6.75 36.32
CA TRP A 553 -0.42 -5.60 37.20
C TRP A 553 -1.69 -5.16 37.97
N ARG A 554 -2.84 -5.83 37.80
CA ARG A 554 -4.07 -5.39 38.47
C ARG A 554 -4.02 -5.54 40.00
N CYS A 555 -3.22 -6.45 40.54
CA CYS A 555 -3.11 -6.80 41.97
C CYS A 555 -1.64 -6.89 42.43
N GLU A 556 -0.96 -5.74 42.54
CA GLU A 556 0.49 -5.63 42.82
C GLU A 556 0.89 -5.82 44.30
N GLY A 557 -0.07 -6.10 45.19
CA GLY A 557 0.14 -6.32 46.62
C GLY A 557 0.08 -5.07 47.49
N VAL A 558 -0.19 -3.91 46.90
CA VAL A 558 -0.27 -2.62 47.61
C VAL A 558 -1.52 -1.85 47.19
N HIS A 559 -1.89 -0.87 48.01
CA HIS A 559 -2.94 0.07 47.65
C HIS A 559 -2.50 0.96 46.48
N VAL A 560 -3.47 1.39 45.67
CA VAL A 560 -3.26 2.42 44.65
C VAL A 560 -2.70 3.72 45.25
N PRO A 561 -1.91 4.51 44.49
CA PRO A 561 -1.43 5.82 44.91
C PRO A 561 -2.57 6.76 45.31
N LYS A 562 -2.30 7.63 46.29
CA LYS A 562 -3.27 8.61 46.82
C LYS A 562 -3.14 10.00 46.20
N GLY A 563 -2.06 10.26 45.47
CA GLY A 563 -1.84 11.52 44.77
C GLY A 563 -2.47 11.55 43.38
N SER A 564 -2.22 12.64 42.66
CA SER A 564 -2.65 12.84 41.27
C SER A 564 -1.45 12.81 40.32
N GLY A 565 -1.73 12.78 39.02
CA GLY A 565 -0.71 12.83 37.98
C GLY A 565 -1.29 12.60 36.58
N THR A 566 -0.55 11.92 35.72
CA THR A 566 -0.95 11.68 34.33
C THR A 566 -1.27 10.21 34.09
N VAL A 567 -2.26 9.94 33.23
CA VAL A 567 -2.60 8.57 32.80
C VAL A 567 -2.64 8.52 31.29
N LYS A 568 -1.87 7.63 30.67
CA LYS A 568 -1.96 7.35 29.23
C LYS A 568 -2.85 6.12 29.02
N ALA A 569 -3.80 6.22 28.11
CA ALA A 569 -4.74 5.13 27.87
C ALA A 569 -5.36 5.20 26.48
N ILE A 570 -5.92 4.07 26.05
CA ILE A 570 -6.81 4.03 24.90
C ILE A 570 -8.22 4.35 25.38
N VAL A 571 -8.88 5.32 24.77
CA VAL A 571 -10.31 5.59 25.02
C VAL A 571 -11.12 4.51 24.33
N VAL A 572 -12.04 3.89 25.03
CA VAL A 572 -12.86 2.78 24.53
C VAL A 572 -14.31 2.94 24.94
N TYR A 573 -15.17 2.17 24.28
CA TYR A 573 -16.53 1.92 24.73
C TYR A 573 -16.71 0.42 24.92
N ALA A 574 -17.04 -0.01 26.14
CA ALA A 574 -17.34 -1.41 26.42
C ALA A 574 -18.44 -1.53 27.48
N PRO A 575 -19.64 -2.03 27.12
CA PRO A 575 -20.70 -2.25 28.08
C PRO A 575 -20.33 -3.40 29.03
N LEU A 576 -20.48 -3.19 30.33
CA LEU A 576 -20.37 -4.26 31.34
C LEU A 576 -21.76 -4.65 31.84
N ASP A 577 -22.29 -5.77 31.36
CA ASP A 577 -23.63 -6.27 31.70
C ASP A 577 -23.92 -6.28 33.20
N ARG A 578 -22.92 -6.68 33.99
CA ARG A 578 -22.96 -6.75 35.44
C ARG A 578 -23.08 -5.41 36.16
N GLN A 579 -22.87 -4.29 35.46
CA GLN A 579 -22.93 -2.92 36.00
C GLN A 579 -24.06 -2.09 35.36
N LYS A 580 -24.83 -2.64 34.41
CA LYS A 580 -25.83 -1.88 33.63
C LYS A 580 -26.94 -1.25 34.46
N ALA A 581 -27.34 -1.89 35.57
CA ALA A 581 -28.55 -1.51 36.30
C ALA A 581 -28.54 -0.07 36.89
N ASN A 582 -27.37 0.49 37.18
CA ASN A 582 -27.24 1.89 37.65
C ASN A 582 -27.16 2.94 36.51
N GLY A 583 -27.36 2.53 35.26
CA GLY A 583 -27.48 3.47 34.14
C GLY A 583 -26.15 4.01 33.64
N GLU A 584 -25.25 3.09 33.27
CA GLU A 584 -24.12 3.30 32.35
C GLU A 584 -22.81 3.86 32.95
N MET A 585 -21.72 3.31 32.44
CA MET A 585 -20.33 3.68 32.70
C MET A 585 -19.93 4.98 31.96
N GLY A 586 -20.91 5.80 31.60
CA GLY A 586 -20.78 6.90 30.63
C GLY A 586 -20.53 6.41 29.21
N ASP A 587 -20.39 7.36 28.28
CA ASP A 587 -20.11 7.09 26.87
C ASP A 587 -18.64 6.70 26.63
N TYR A 588 -17.75 7.03 27.56
CA TYR A 588 -16.31 6.80 27.42
C TYR A 588 -15.74 6.06 28.63
N GLN A 589 -14.89 5.08 28.34
CA GLN A 589 -14.05 4.39 29.30
C GLN A 589 -12.61 4.42 28.81
N ILE A 590 -11.67 3.98 29.64
CA ILE A 590 -10.26 3.87 29.27
C ILE A 590 -9.70 2.48 29.54
N ARG A 591 -8.79 2.04 28.68
CA ARG A 591 -7.95 0.87 28.87
C ARG A 591 -6.50 1.30 28.90
N VAL A 592 -5.88 1.08 30.06
CA VAL A 592 -4.43 1.20 30.23
C VAL A 592 -3.82 -0.14 29.87
N LEU A 593 -2.84 -0.15 28.97
CA LEU A 593 -2.21 -1.40 28.52
C LEU A 593 -1.00 -1.79 29.37
N SER A 594 -0.21 -0.80 29.80
CA SER A 594 1.00 -1.00 30.61
C SER A 594 0.89 -0.21 31.92
N ARG A 595 1.40 -0.77 33.02
CA ARG A 595 1.33 -0.15 34.34
C ARG A 595 2.06 1.20 34.36
N GLU A 596 3.14 1.31 33.61
CA GLU A 596 4.00 2.49 33.48
C GLU A 596 3.27 3.69 32.87
N ASP A 597 2.17 3.46 32.14
CA ASP A 597 1.31 4.50 31.58
C ASP A 597 0.47 5.23 32.66
N ILE A 598 0.42 4.70 33.90
CA ILE A 598 -0.20 5.37 35.06
C ILE A 598 0.89 5.99 35.93
N ASN A 599 1.08 7.30 35.80
CA ASN A 599 2.08 8.08 36.52
C ASN A 599 1.41 9.01 37.54
N LEU A 600 1.07 8.46 38.71
CA LEU A 600 0.49 9.19 39.83
C LEU A 600 1.52 9.37 40.95
N HIS A 601 1.54 10.55 41.57
CA HIS A 601 2.30 10.74 42.79
C HIS A 601 1.75 9.87 43.94
N ALA A 602 2.62 9.42 44.84
CA ALA A 602 2.22 8.56 45.96
C ALA A 602 1.19 9.24 46.89
N THR A 603 1.37 10.53 47.19
CA THR A 603 0.57 11.29 48.16
C THR A 603 0.25 12.73 47.76
N GLN A 604 0.93 13.29 46.76
CA GLN A 604 0.73 14.67 46.31
C GLN A 604 -0.42 14.71 45.31
N GLY A 605 -1.53 15.37 45.66
CA GLY A 605 -2.70 15.44 44.80
C GLY A 605 -3.45 16.76 44.93
N PHE A 606 -4.28 17.08 43.94
CA PHE A 606 -5.13 18.28 43.95
C PHE A 606 -6.28 18.20 44.96
N SER A 607 -6.64 17.01 45.45
CA SER A 607 -7.77 16.84 46.37
C SER A 607 -7.36 16.57 47.82
N THR A 608 -8.10 17.19 48.73
CA THR A 608 -7.92 17.14 50.18
C THR A 608 -9.03 16.31 50.82
N VAL A 609 -8.65 15.42 51.73
CA VAL A 609 -9.57 14.56 52.49
C VAL A 609 -10.17 15.33 53.66
N ILE A 610 -11.49 15.24 53.81
CA ILE A 610 -12.25 15.74 54.96
C ILE A 610 -12.47 14.62 55.98
N ALA A 611 -12.86 13.43 55.50
CA ALA A 611 -13.08 12.26 56.34
C ALA A 611 -12.83 10.96 55.54
N GLU A 612 -12.21 9.97 56.17
CA GLU A 612 -12.00 8.64 55.60
C GLU A 612 -12.29 7.53 56.60
N TRP A 613 -12.92 6.47 56.11
CA TRP A 613 -13.12 5.22 56.82
C TRP A 613 -12.48 4.07 56.06
N GLN A 614 -11.63 3.32 56.75
CA GLN A 614 -10.91 2.16 56.23
C GLN A 614 -10.83 1.08 57.30
N TRP A 615 -10.76 -0.18 56.89
CA TRP A 615 -10.87 -1.31 57.80
C TRP A 615 -9.75 -2.29 57.53
N ASN A 616 -8.68 -2.23 58.32
CA ASN A 616 -7.59 -3.20 58.27
C ASN A 616 -7.74 -4.23 59.40
N SER A 617 -8.27 -3.82 60.55
CA SER A 617 -8.51 -4.64 61.73
C SER A 617 -9.73 -4.15 62.52
N SER A 618 -10.20 -4.94 63.48
CA SER A 618 -11.35 -4.55 64.31
C SER A 618 -11.11 -3.28 65.12
N ALA A 619 -9.85 -2.92 65.38
CA ALA A 619 -9.46 -1.67 66.04
C ALA A 619 -9.74 -0.43 65.17
N ASP A 620 -9.88 -0.58 63.86
CA ASP A 620 -10.22 0.52 62.95
C ASP A 620 -11.70 0.92 63.05
N ILE A 621 -12.55 0.09 63.66
CA ILE A 621 -13.93 0.47 63.97
C ILE A 621 -13.91 1.36 65.23
N LYS A 622 -13.71 2.66 65.03
CA LYS A 622 -13.75 3.66 66.11
C LYS A 622 -15.19 3.91 66.57
N LYS A 623 -15.72 3.04 67.43
CA LYS A 623 -17.09 3.17 67.96
C LYS A 623 -17.25 4.37 68.87
N GLY A 624 -18.42 5.00 68.83
CA GLY A 624 -18.81 5.98 69.83
C GLY A 624 -19.05 5.37 71.20
N THR A 625 -18.64 6.09 72.24
CA THR A 625 -19.02 5.77 73.62
C THR A 625 -20.49 6.12 73.90
N ASP A 626 -21.06 7.00 73.07
CA ASP A 626 -22.41 7.54 73.17
C ASP A 626 -23.47 6.72 72.42
N SER A 627 -23.08 5.94 71.40
CA SER A 627 -23.97 5.03 70.68
C SER A 627 -23.20 3.92 69.99
N GLU A 628 -23.75 2.69 70.03
CA GLU A 628 -23.21 1.53 69.30
C GLU A 628 -23.38 1.61 67.78
N SER A 629 -24.24 2.51 67.30
CA SER A 629 -24.42 2.77 65.87
C SER A 629 -23.37 3.73 65.30
N LYS A 630 -22.72 4.55 66.12
CA LYS A 630 -21.79 5.59 65.66
C LYS A 630 -20.38 5.03 65.44
N VAL A 631 -19.81 5.33 64.26
CA VAL A 631 -18.46 4.96 63.86
C VAL A 631 -17.71 6.19 63.34
N TYR A 632 -16.67 6.60 64.06
CA TYR A 632 -15.87 7.78 63.75
C TYR A 632 -14.84 7.48 62.65
N ALA A 633 -14.54 8.49 61.84
CA ALA A 633 -13.58 8.37 60.75
C ALA A 633 -12.17 8.00 61.24
N ASN A 634 -11.46 7.20 60.45
CA ASN A 634 -10.06 6.88 60.69
C ASN A 634 -9.19 8.13 60.52
N THR A 635 -9.53 8.98 59.55
CA THR A 635 -8.92 10.28 59.25
C THR A 635 -9.98 11.37 59.25
N GLY A 636 -9.69 12.55 59.80
CA GLY A 636 -10.61 13.70 59.77
C GLY A 636 -11.68 13.71 60.86
N THR A 637 -12.77 14.46 60.65
CA THR A 637 -13.79 14.78 61.69
C THR A 637 -15.17 14.15 61.45
N GLY A 638 -15.27 13.18 60.55
CA GLY A 638 -16.55 12.55 60.17
C GLY A 638 -17.09 11.50 61.15
N VAL A 639 -18.41 11.36 61.21
CA VAL A 639 -19.14 10.31 61.95
C VAL A 639 -20.13 9.60 61.01
N MET A 640 -20.00 8.28 60.91
CA MET A 640 -20.95 7.41 60.25
C MET A 640 -21.95 6.88 61.27
N ASP A 641 -23.24 6.91 60.96
CA ASP A 641 -24.32 6.50 61.87
C ASP A 641 -25.51 5.92 61.11
N THR A 642 -26.47 5.31 61.82
CA THR A 642 -27.68 4.71 61.24
C THR A 642 -28.87 4.83 62.19
N ASP A 643 -30.06 5.09 61.64
CA ASP A 643 -31.33 5.05 62.38
C ASP A 643 -31.95 3.64 62.38
N CYS A 644 -31.29 2.68 61.75
CA CYS A 644 -31.73 1.29 61.73
C CYS A 644 -31.57 0.66 63.13
N PRO A 645 -32.60 -0.01 63.68
CA PRO A 645 -32.47 -0.75 64.93
C PRO A 645 -31.56 -1.94 64.71
N LEU A 646 -30.27 -1.77 65.04
CA LEU A 646 -29.23 -2.77 64.81
C LEU A 646 -29.51 -4.06 65.60
N THR A 647 -29.26 -5.20 64.97
CA THR A 647 -29.50 -6.53 65.53
C THR A 647 -28.22 -7.38 65.54
N GLY A 648 -28.21 -8.43 66.35
CA GLY A 648 -27.08 -9.36 66.43
C GLY A 648 -25.77 -8.69 66.84
N THR A 649 -24.72 -8.84 66.02
CA THR A 649 -23.39 -8.24 66.26
C THR A 649 -23.34 -6.72 66.08
N LYS A 650 -24.44 -6.10 65.63
CA LYS A 650 -24.64 -4.65 65.38
C LYS A 650 -23.69 -4.06 64.34
N THR A 651 -22.39 -4.04 64.65
CA THR A 651 -21.28 -3.56 63.82
C THR A 651 -20.13 -4.56 63.87
N ALA A 652 -19.59 -4.99 62.74
CA ALA A 652 -18.43 -5.89 62.71
C ALA A 652 -17.63 -5.75 61.41
N LEU A 653 -16.52 -6.48 61.33
CA LEU A 653 -15.84 -6.72 60.06
C LEU A 653 -16.41 -7.94 59.35
N THR A 654 -16.31 -7.91 58.03
CA THR A 654 -16.60 -9.01 57.11
C THR A 654 -15.60 -8.97 55.96
N GLY A 655 -15.68 -9.92 55.03
CA GLY A 655 -14.80 -9.93 53.87
C GLY A 655 -15.16 -8.82 52.87
N GLY A 656 -14.16 -8.04 52.49
CA GLY A 656 -14.16 -7.02 51.45
C GLY A 656 -13.43 -7.47 50.19
N PHE A 657 -13.58 -6.69 49.11
CA PHE A 657 -13.19 -7.12 47.75
C PHE A 657 -12.16 -6.21 47.07
N PHE A 658 -11.27 -5.61 47.87
CA PHE A 658 -10.19 -4.77 47.39
C PHE A 658 -8.96 -5.52 46.86
N ASN A 659 -8.91 -6.84 47.04
CA ASN A 659 -7.91 -7.79 46.52
C ASN A 659 -6.55 -7.18 46.16
N LEU A 660 -5.64 -7.17 47.13
CA LEU A 660 -4.31 -6.60 46.94
C LEU A 660 -3.38 -7.55 46.17
N THR A 661 -3.50 -8.86 46.34
CA THR A 661 -2.65 -9.88 45.68
C THR A 661 -3.47 -11.00 45.04
N PHE A 662 -2.86 -11.76 44.12
CA PHE A 662 -3.45 -13.00 43.56
C PHE A 662 -3.33 -14.20 44.50
N ALA A 663 -2.26 -14.26 45.31
CA ALA A 663 -1.84 -15.44 46.04
C ALA A 663 -2.75 -15.84 47.22
N THR A 664 -3.54 -14.89 47.73
CA THR A 664 -4.36 -15.13 48.90
C THR A 664 -5.82 -15.02 48.52
N LYS A 665 -6.63 -16.05 48.82
CA LYS A 665 -8.11 -15.92 48.87
C LYS A 665 -8.56 -14.89 49.93
N ASN A 666 -7.64 -14.11 50.49
CA ASN A 666 -7.87 -13.24 51.62
C ASN A 666 -8.63 -12.02 51.13
N LEU A 667 -9.92 -12.05 51.41
CA LEU A 667 -10.75 -10.87 51.46
C LEU A 667 -10.07 -9.87 52.39
N THR A 668 -9.90 -8.62 51.95
CA THR A 668 -9.60 -7.52 52.87
C THR A 668 -10.77 -7.37 53.85
N ASN A 669 -10.67 -6.49 54.84
CA ASN A 669 -11.83 -6.27 55.70
C ASN A 669 -12.78 -5.23 55.09
N ALA A 670 -14.07 -5.46 55.31
CA ALA A 670 -15.16 -4.51 55.07
C ALA A 670 -15.91 -4.30 56.37
N PHE A 671 -16.35 -3.08 56.63
CA PHE A 671 -17.26 -2.80 57.72
C PHE A 671 -18.68 -3.24 57.37
N ARG A 672 -19.46 -3.68 58.37
CA ARG A 672 -20.88 -3.97 58.21
C ARG A 672 -21.75 -3.43 59.35
N TYR A 673 -22.91 -2.87 59.00
CA TYR A 673 -24.05 -2.66 59.90
C TYR A 673 -25.07 -3.78 59.74
N CYS A 674 -25.57 -4.37 60.82
CA CYS A 674 -26.55 -5.46 60.80
C CYS A 674 -27.94 -4.98 61.25
N GLY A 675 -28.94 -4.99 60.37
CA GLY A 675 -30.31 -4.58 60.68
C GLY A 675 -31.31 -4.78 59.53
N PRO A 676 -32.63 -4.61 59.79
CA PRO A 676 -33.69 -4.96 58.83
C PRO A 676 -33.94 -3.96 57.68
N TRP A 677 -33.25 -2.81 57.64
CA TRP A 677 -33.25 -1.75 56.60
C TRP A 677 -34.60 -1.19 56.08
N TRP A 678 -35.74 -1.78 56.43
CA TRP A 678 -37.08 -1.35 56.10
C TRP A 678 -37.97 -1.39 57.34
N ASN A 679 -38.67 -0.28 57.61
CA ASN A 679 -39.66 -0.16 58.67
C ASN A 679 -41.05 -0.49 58.11
N PHE A 680 -41.63 -1.60 58.56
CA PHE A 680 -42.93 -2.09 58.11
C PHE A 680 -44.11 -1.33 58.72
N THR A 681 -43.93 -0.75 59.92
CA THR A 681 -44.96 0.04 60.61
C THR A 681 -45.18 1.35 59.87
N ASP A 682 -44.09 2.08 59.64
CA ASP A 682 -44.13 3.41 59.04
C ASP A 682 -44.05 3.35 57.50
N LYS A 683 -43.83 2.16 56.94
CA LYS A 683 -43.61 1.93 55.49
C LYS A 683 -42.52 2.82 54.90
N LYS A 684 -41.43 3.00 55.65
CA LYS A 684 -40.28 3.84 55.27
C LYS A 684 -38.98 3.05 55.41
N GLY A 685 -37.99 3.37 54.57
CA GLY A 685 -36.66 2.80 54.72
C GLY A 685 -35.88 3.42 55.87
N TYR A 686 -35.05 2.61 56.53
CA TYR A 686 -33.99 3.10 57.39
C TYR A 686 -32.84 3.66 56.55
N SER A 687 -31.91 4.32 57.21
CA SER A 687 -30.86 5.11 56.60
C SER A 687 -29.52 4.95 57.29
N ILE A 688 -28.47 5.16 56.51
CA ILE A 688 -27.10 5.32 56.96
C ILE A 688 -26.72 6.76 56.63
N SER A 689 -26.02 7.43 57.54
CA SER A 689 -25.64 8.82 57.38
C SER A 689 -24.18 9.05 57.72
N TRP A 690 -23.58 10.04 57.07
CA TRP A 690 -22.22 10.50 57.30
C TRP A 690 -22.28 11.99 57.59
N THR A 691 -21.95 12.37 58.82
CA THR A 691 -21.94 13.76 59.26
C THR A 691 -20.50 14.25 59.43
N PHE A 692 -20.17 15.40 58.87
CA PHE A 692 -18.84 16.02 58.90
C PHE A 692 -18.96 17.54 58.87
N SER A 693 -17.86 18.26 59.11
CA SER A 693 -17.82 19.73 59.01
C SER A 693 -17.04 20.16 57.77
N THR A 694 -17.52 21.21 57.11
CA THR A 694 -16.82 21.94 56.05
C THR A 694 -16.55 23.39 56.45
N GLU A 695 -16.71 23.72 57.74
CA GLU A 695 -16.44 25.06 58.27
C GLU A 695 -14.99 25.45 58.01
N GLY A 696 -14.79 26.65 57.46
CA GLY A 696 -13.47 27.15 57.08
C GLY A 696 -12.85 26.49 55.84
N LEU A 697 -13.55 25.56 55.17
CA LEU A 697 -13.11 24.98 53.90
C LEU A 697 -13.68 25.76 52.73
N SER A 698 -12.86 25.96 51.71
CA SER A 698 -13.21 26.52 50.40
C SER A 698 -12.51 25.72 49.33
N GLY A 699 -13.19 25.47 48.21
CA GLY A 699 -12.64 24.72 47.08
C GLY A 699 -13.76 24.39 46.09
N SER A 700 -13.57 23.33 45.31
CA SER A 700 -14.55 22.81 44.35
C SER A 700 -14.67 21.29 44.44
N ASN A 701 -15.62 20.71 43.71
CA ASN A 701 -15.68 19.26 43.49
C ASN A 701 -15.74 18.45 44.79
N LEU A 702 -16.51 18.93 45.77
CA LEU A 702 -16.79 18.17 46.99
C LEU A 702 -17.51 16.87 46.61
N ALA A 703 -16.98 15.73 47.04
CA ALA A 703 -17.55 14.44 46.69
C ALA A 703 -17.37 13.41 47.80
N MET A 704 -18.28 12.45 47.81
CA MET A 704 -18.21 11.23 48.60
C MET A 704 -18.00 10.04 47.67
N MET A 705 -16.93 9.28 47.92
CA MET A 705 -16.65 8.01 47.26
C MET A 705 -16.79 6.89 48.27
N MET A 706 -17.48 5.82 47.90
CA MET A 706 -17.59 4.63 48.75
C MET A 706 -17.70 3.37 47.92
N THR A 707 -17.20 2.24 48.42
CA THR A 707 -17.74 0.96 47.98
C THR A 707 -18.89 0.55 48.88
N CYS A 708 -19.93 -0.03 48.29
CA CYS A 708 -21.06 -0.50 49.06
C CYS A 708 -21.69 -1.74 48.43
N ALA A 709 -22.13 -2.67 49.28
CA ALA A 709 -22.96 -3.77 48.85
C ALA A 709 -23.87 -4.27 49.99
N SER A 710 -25.03 -4.81 49.62
CA SER A 710 -25.93 -5.41 50.58
C SER A 710 -25.71 -6.91 50.70
N GLY A 711 -25.65 -7.44 51.93
CA GLY A 711 -25.91 -8.84 52.20
C GLY A 711 -24.76 -9.83 52.10
N LEU A 712 -25.11 -11.12 52.12
CA LEU A 712 -24.22 -12.29 52.18
C LEU A 712 -23.88 -12.85 50.80
N GLN A 713 -22.70 -13.49 50.67
CA GLN A 713 -22.28 -14.14 49.42
C GLN A 713 -22.97 -15.48 49.15
N ALA A 714 -23.59 -16.10 50.17
CA ALA A 714 -24.15 -17.45 50.02
C ALA A 714 -25.51 -17.45 49.30
N VAL A 715 -26.41 -16.55 49.70
CA VAL A 715 -27.79 -16.48 49.20
C VAL A 715 -28.26 -15.04 49.13
N PRO A 716 -29.21 -14.71 48.23
CA PRO A 716 -29.85 -13.39 48.22
C PRO A 716 -30.52 -13.14 49.58
N VAL A 717 -30.13 -12.06 50.25
CA VAL A 717 -30.70 -11.65 51.54
C VAL A 717 -31.74 -10.53 51.35
N PRO A 718 -32.68 -10.39 52.28
CA PRO A 718 -33.79 -9.45 52.13
C PRO A 718 -33.40 -8.01 52.50
N VAL A 719 -32.45 -7.42 51.79
CA VAL A 719 -32.07 -6.00 51.91
C VAL A 719 -32.68 -5.21 50.74
N PRO A 720 -33.21 -4.00 50.96
CA PRO A 720 -33.67 -3.11 49.90
C PRO A 720 -32.63 -2.90 48.80
N THR A 721 -33.06 -2.98 47.53
CA THR A 721 -32.22 -2.72 46.35
C THR A 721 -32.12 -1.24 46.03
N TYR A 722 -33.21 -0.48 46.16
CA TYR A 722 -33.26 0.94 45.81
C TYR A 722 -33.04 1.84 47.02
N TRP A 723 -32.16 2.83 46.88
CA TRP A 723 -31.80 3.78 47.92
C TRP A 723 -31.83 5.23 47.39
N HIS A 724 -32.25 6.15 48.24
CA HIS A 724 -32.12 7.59 48.03
C HIS A 724 -30.80 8.07 48.63
N ILE A 725 -30.11 8.95 47.93
CA ILE A 725 -29.01 9.75 48.48
C ILE A 725 -29.54 11.16 48.69
N GLU A 726 -29.35 11.68 49.89
CA GLU A 726 -29.84 12.98 50.34
C GLU A 726 -28.73 13.71 51.13
N TYR A 727 -28.81 15.03 51.25
CA TYR A 727 -27.94 15.79 52.15
C TYR A 727 -28.70 16.79 53.01
N SER A 728 -28.10 17.24 54.10
CA SER A 728 -28.64 18.27 55.00
C SER A 728 -27.50 19.08 55.62
N THR A 729 -27.76 20.35 55.95
CA THR A 729 -26.84 21.20 56.74
C THR A 729 -27.33 21.43 58.18
N ASP A 730 -28.55 20.99 58.51
CA ASP A 730 -29.14 21.10 59.86
C ASP A 730 -29.43 19.72 60.49
N GLY A 731 -29.22 18.63 59.74
CA GLY A 731 -29.46 17.26 60.18
C GLY A 731 -30.94 16.85 60.22
N THR A 732 -31.87 17.73 59.85
CA THR A 732 -33.32 17.51 59.95
C THR A 732 -34.04 17.62 58.61
N LYS A 733 -33.72 18.64 57.80
CA LYS A 733 -34.26 18.86 56.46
C LYS A 733 -33.28 18.34 55.42
N PHE A 734 -33.72 17.34 54.67
CA PHE A 734 -32.89 16.67 53.69
C PHE A 734 -33.31 17.02 52.25
N THR A 735 -32.33 17.41 51.45
CA THR A 735 -32.45 17.66 50.02
C THR A 735 -32.01 16.41 49.26
N MET A 736 -32.79 16.03 48.24
CA MET A 736 -32.53 14.85 47.42
C MET A 736 -31.35 15.08 46.44
N LEU A 737 -30.38 14.16 46.39
CA LEU A 737 -29.29 14.13 45.40
C LEU A 737 -29.55 13.10 44.31
N LYS A 738 -29.77 11.84 44.70
CA LYS A 738 -30.02 10.74 43.77
C LYS A 738 -31.22 9.92 44.23
N LYS A 739 -32.15 9.63 43.32
CA LYS A 739 -33.33 8.81 43.59
C LYS A 739 -33.12 7.39 43.09
N ASN A 740 -33.57 6.41 43.87
CA ASN A 740 -33.59 5.00 43.47
C ASN A 740 -32.25 4.47 42.95
N LEU A 741 -31.13 4.93 43.52
CA LEU A 741 -29.82 4.36 43.27
C LEU A 741 -29.84 2.88 43.67
N ILE A 742 -29.38 2.00 42.78
CA ILE A 742 -29.29 0.57 43.10
C ILE A 742 -28.04 0.36 43.94
N ILE A 743 -28.24 -0.12 45.17
CA ILE A 743 -27.17 -0.73 45.94
C ILE A 743 -27.17 -2.21 45.62
N TYR A 744 -26.16 -2.64 44.87
CA TYR A 744 -26.03 -4.04 44.47
C TYR A 744 -25.90 -4.95 45.69
N PRO A 745 -26.43 -6.19 45.63
CA PRO A 745 -26.05 -7.20 46.58
C PRO A 745 -24.55 -7.50 46.43
N CYS A 746 -23.91 -7.95 47.51
CA CYS A 746 -22.55 -8.45 47.37
C CYS A 746 -22.56 -9.66 46.41
N PRO A 747 -21.44 -10.02 45.77
CA PRO A 747 -21.40 -11.14 44.83
C PRO A 747 -21.99 -12.42 45.44
N VAL A 748 -23.13 -12.89 44.94
CA VAL A 748 -23.87 -14.04 45.48
C VAL A 748 -23.61 -15.29 44.63
N TRP A 749 -23.10 -16.35 45.25
CA TRP A 749 -22.76 -17.60 44.56
C TRP A 749 -23.96 -18.30 43.92
N ALA A 750 -25.11 -18.26 44.60
CA ALA A 750 -26.37 -18.85 44.14
C ALA A 750 -27.17 -17.94 43.17
N TYR A 751 -26.59 -16.84 42.71
CA TYR A 751 -27.27 -15.88 41.83
C TYR A 751 -26.80 -16.01 40.38
N GLU A 752 -27.76 -16.30 39.49
CA GLU A 752 -27.49 -16.80 38.13
C GLU A 752 -27.94 -15.82 37.03
N LYS A 753 -28.21 -14.54 37.35
CA LYS A 753 -28.74 -13.57 36.37
C LYS A 753 -27.70 -12.69 35.69
N GLY A 754 -26.45 -12.69 36.16
CA GLY A 754 -25.35 -11.98 35.51
C GLY A 754 -25.47 -10.45 35.46
N ASP A 755 -26.38 -9.85 36.25
CA ASP A 755 -26.66 -8.40 36.30
C ASP A 755 -26.12 -7.75 37.60
N CYS A 756 -25.23 -8.44 38.32
CA CYS A 756 -24.59 -7.97 39.55
C CYS A 756 -23.06 -7.94 39.42
N PRO A 757 -22.38 -6.92 39.96
CA PRO A 757 -20.93 -6.83 39.97
C PRO A 757 -20.27 -8.03 40.67
N ALA A 758 -19.05 -8.38 40.25
CA ALA A 758 -18.25 -9.43 40.87
C ALA A 758 -17.37 -8.93 42.03
N GLY A 759 -17.59 -7.71 42.50
CA GLY A 759 -17.00 -7.10 43.69
C GLY A 759 -18.00 -6.12 44.32
N ASN A 760 -17.59 -5.35 45.32
CA ASN A 760 -18.45 -4.25 45.79
C ASN A 760 -18.36 -3.11 44.77
N ALA A 761 -19.50 -2.59 44.34
CA ALA A 761 -19.55 -1.47 43.41
C ALA A 761 -18.98 -0.21 44.07
N GLU A 762 -18.24 0.58 43.28
CA GLU A 762 -17.74 1.90 43.67
C GLU A 762 -18.80 2.94 43.29
N TYR A 763 -19.20 3.77 44.25
CA TYR A 763 -20.17 4.84 44.08
C TYR A 763 -19.46 6.17 44.29
N ILE A 764 -19.59 7.05 43.30
CA ILE A 764 -19.09 8.41 43.34
C ILE A 764 -20.30 9.35 43.36
N ILE A 765 -20.37 10.15 44.42
CA ILE A 765 -21.49 11.03 44.73
C ILE A 765 -20.93 12.44 44.83
N ASP A 766 -21.13 13.24 43.79
CA ASP A 766 -20.84 14.66 43.84
C ASP A 766 -21.81 15.37 44.79
N LEU A 767 -21.25 16.26 45.59
CA LEU A 767 -21.94 17.04 46.60
C LEU A 767 -21.95 18.51 46.16
N PRO A 768 -23.07 19.25 46.34
CA PRO A 768 -23.15 20.63 45.88
C PRO A 768 -22.14 21.55 46.56
N ASP A 769 -21.59 22.51 45.81
CA ASP A 769 -20.66 23.52 46.33
C ASP A 769 -21.26 24.38 47.46
N SER A 770 -22.60 24.48 47.53
CA SER A 770 -23.29 25.15 48.65
C SER A 770 -23.01 24.52 50.02
N LEU A 771 -22.40 23.34 50.05
CA LEU A 771 -22.01 22.63 51.27
C LEU A 771 -20.64 23.05 51.81
N PHE A 772 -19.88 23.91 51.14
CA PHE A 772 -18.69 24.52 51.75
C PHE A 772 -19.06 25.53 52.84
N GLY A 773 -18.19 25.68 53.83
CA GLY A 773 -18.36 26.63 54.94
C GLY A 773 -19.44 26.26 55.97
N GLN A 774 -19.98 25.04 55.93
CA GLN A 774 -21.07 24.61 56.81
C GLN A 774 -20.50 23.93 58.07
N LYS A 775 -21.04 24.29 59.24
CA LYS A 775 -20.65 23.68 60.53
C LYS A 775 -20.91 22.19 60.60
N SER A 776 -21.96 21.74 59.92
CA SER A 776 -22.37 20.35 59.87
C SER A 776 -22.99 20.08 58.51
N VAL A 777 -22.54 19.02 57.87
CA VAL A 777 -23.08 18.47 56.62
C VAL A 777 -23.34 17.00 56.88
N THR A 778 -24.58 16.57 56.65
CA THR A 778 -24.98 15.17 56.75
C THR A 778 -25.39 14.66 55.38
N VAL A 779 -24.64 13.70 54.83
CA VAL A 779 -25.07 12.91 53.67
C VAL A 779 -25.78 11.66 54.18
N ARG A 780 -26.92 11.30 53.59
CA ARG A 780 -27.76 10.18 54.02
C ARG A 780 -28.13 9.28 52.85
N MET A 781 -27.87 7.99 53.01
CA MET A 781 -28.33 6.90 52.14
C MET A 781 -29.51 6.20 52.81
N ARG A 782 -30.73 6.34 52.26
CA ARG A 782 -31.98 5.84 52.85
C ARG A 782 -32.69 4.87 51.92
N ALA A 783 -33.15 3.72 52.42
CA ALA A 783 -33.87 2.77 51.57
C ALA A 783 -35.15 3.41 50.99
N ALA A 784 -35.28 3.33 49.66
CA ALA A 784 -36.33 3.99 48.91
C ALA A 784 -37.61 3.13 48.81
N SER A 785 -37.44 1.81 48.77
CA SER A 785 -38.56 0.87 48.69
C SER A 785 -38.22 -0.46 49.35
N ALA A 786 -39.25 -1.27 49.63
CA ALA A 786 -39.07 -2.65 50.09
C ALA A 786 -38.68 -3.64 48.98
N LYS A 787 -38.36 -3.19 47.75
CA LYS A 787 -37.94 -4.11 46.68
C LYS A 787 -36.56 -4.67 46.97
N MET A 788 -36.36 -5.96 46.73
CA MET A 788 -35.10 -6.67 47.00
C MET A 788 -34.71 -7.59 45.86
N THR A 789 -33.45 -7.96 45.79
CA THR A 789 -32.94 -8.98 44.88
C THR A 789 -33.42 -10.37 45.30
N THR A 790 -33.83 -11.19 44.33
CA THR A 790 -34.12 -12.62 44.52
C THR A 790 -33.38 -13.43 43.47
N LYS A 791 -33.48 -14.76 43.51
CA LYS A 791 -32.97 -15.62 42.43
C LYS A 791 -33.52 -15.25 41.03
N ASP A 792 -34.66 -14.56 40.97
CA ASP A 792 -35.32 -14.20 39.72
C ASP A 792 -34.79 -12.89 39.12
N GLY A 793 -33.99 -12.13 39.87
CA GLY A 793 -33.34 -10.91 39.41
C GLY A 793 -33.28 -9.77 40.44
N LEU A 794 -32.59 -8.69 40.08
CA LEU A 794 -32.58 -7.44 40.84
C LEU A 794 -33.99 -6.88 41.04
N ALA A 795 -34.29 -6.45 42.27
CA ALA A 795 -35.56 -5.81 42.66
C ALA A 795 -36.85 -6.61 42.34
N LYS A 796 -36.78 -7.92 42.06
CA LYS A 796 -37.96 -8.76 41.76
C LYS A 796 -38.73 -9.19 43.01
N GLY A 797 -38.09 -9.16 44.17
CA GLY A 797 -38.71 -9.51 45.45
C GLY A 797 -39.30 -8.32 46.18
N THR A 798 -39.88 -8.60 47.35
CA THR A 798 -40.25 -7.57 48.32
C THR A 798 -39.88 -8.08 49.71
N VAL A 799 -39.14 -7.27 50.48
CA VAL A 799 -38.77 -7.56 51.87
C VAL A 799 -40.06 -7.79 52.67
N LYS A 800 -40.13 -8.87 53.44
CA LYS A 800 -41.30 -9.20 54.27
C LYS A 800 -40.93 -9.12 55.75
N ALA A 801 -41.88 -8.78 56.61
CA ALA A 801 -41.68 -8.74 58.06
C ALA A 801 -41.23 -10.09 58.66
N THR A 802 -41.60 -11.20 58.03
CA THR A 802 -41.18 -12.56 58.43
C THR A 802 -39.73 -12.89 58.03
N THR A 803 -39.21 -12.30 56.94
CA THR A 803 -37.83 -12.48 56.49
C THR A 803 -36.88 -11.41 57.05
N ALA A 804 -37.39 -10.29 57.55
CA ALA A 804 -36.62 -9.21 58.20
C ALA A 804 -36.01 -9.58 59.57
N LYS A 805 -36.34 -10.76 60.14
CA LYS A 805 -35.86 -11.23 61.47
C LYS A 805 -34.59 -12.09 61.42
N VAL A 806 -33.99 -12.27 60.24
CA VAL A 806 -32.78 -13.09 60.08
C VAL A 806 -31.57 -12.26 60.50
N ASN A 807 -30.84 -12.73 61.53
CA ASN A 807 -29.46 -12.29 61.78
C ASN A 807 -28.71 -12.43 60.45
N ASP A 808 -28.00 -11.38 59.98
CA ASP A 808 -27.22 -11.33 58.71
C ASP A 808 -27.81 -10.50 57.55
N GLN A 809 -28.79 -9.62 57.81
CA GLN A 809 -29.08 -8.51 56.91
C GLN A 809 -28.13 -7.37 57.19
N TYR A 810 -27.07 -7.24 56.39
CA TYR A 810 -26.13 -6.16 56.61
C TYR A 810 -25.78 -5.37 55.37
N MET A 811 -25.45 -4.09 55.60
CA MET A 811 -24.89 -3.20 54.61
C MET A 811 -23.38 -3.14 54.79
N ARG A 812 -22.62 -3.39 53.72
CA ARG A 812 -21.15 -3.47 53.73
C ARG A 812 -20.52 -2.24 53.11
N PHE A 813 -19.34 -1.88 53.60
CA PHE A 813 -18.49 -0.82 53.04
C PHE A 813 -17.02 -1.24 53.15
N ASP A 814 -16.26 -1.28 52.05
CA ASP A 814 -14.81 -1.57 52.14
C ASP A 814 -14.02 -0.30 52.48
N ALA A 815 -14.41 0.84 51.91
CA ALA A 815 -13.90 2.15 52.31
C ALA A 815 -14.91 3.24 51.94
N ILE A 816 -14.79 4.36 52.66
CA ILE A 816 -15.53 5.60 52.38
C ILE A 816 -14.53 6.75 52.47
N THR A 817 -14.56 7.66 51.50
CA THR A 817 -13.75 8.87 51.46
C THR A 817 -14.64 10.06 51.12
N ILE A 818 -14.49 11.14 51.88
CA ILE A 818 -15.10 12.45 51.60
C ILE A 818 -13.95 13.41 51.35
N LYS A 819 -13.92 14.02 50.17
CA LYS A 819 -12.83 14.88 49.72
C LYS A 819 -13.32 16.00 48.81
N TYR A 820 -12.47 17.00 48.61
CA TYR A 820 -12.72 18.14 47.72
C TYR A 820 -11.42 18.58 47.06
N ASN A 821 -11.51 19.36 45.98
CA ASN A 821 -10.34 19.95 45.32
C ASN A 821 -10.04 21.30 45.97
N LYS A 822 -8.80 21.47 46.43
CA LYS A 822 -8.38 22.65 47.20
C LYS A 822 -8.08 23.85 46.31
#